data_AF-A0A450X1X6-F1
#
_entry.id   AF-A0A450X1X6-F1
#
_cell.length_a   1.000
_cell.length_b   1.000
_cell.length_c   1.000
_cell.angle_alpha   90.00
_cell.angle_beta   90.00
_cell.angle_gamma   90.00
#
_symmetry.space_group_name_H-M   'P 1'
#
loop_
_entity.id
_entity.type
_entity.pdbx_description
1 polymer ?
#
loop_
_entity_poly.entity_id
_entity_poly.type
_entity_poly.pdbx_seq_one_letter_code
_entity_poly.pdbx_strand_id
1 'polypeptide(L)'
;MTSIFTRIQHIELPETVTCDASRTNPAFRITFLADGKIPYPQIILHAQNGQHIIKGDLIEESSDPIASDLPAGVRYVATVPAGLLRAGDVSAQVEGCRKAELRRAGGEDWIKEFRSIRIELATTADKAEKPAPRIVARAAITPGTFDPEPKIYFGIHKHMHQPYYQAADPSYWDGEKEEIFGSRGGPYTDFVPAAVRQYIDGGLPHAGLSCSWSGSLVEQINRCEKEELCGGRFGNWTAQLRAVAREKTALGNPRMDIAAIGFFHPLMALTPARNIVRQIRLHRDLVRDTFGVEASTVLFPPETAFHARMIPALIKAGVSAVMYDSIHRFRACREYPYNGIDEGMLPPNPADQQNPPAQNWMWLHNIWVGSQIAPSLLKPEYVRYEDPMGEVHKIIAVPAERYIGNEDARGGFGALQYPDVLGQVYDQMVATGTFDPRHPPFFLLHSDGDNHGGGADSYYYHNTGELVRWLQGDPRFELITTRDYLQLFPPDPDKAAHIEGGSWSGADNGDPQFMKWFSRYNEPYSPDLNSWAILTALQSIVHSLEDADPGNSNLEQAARLMLTAETSCYWYWTGQDVWDSQVTWAANAAHSLISTDIDALIASGKDRAAPAIFPPWVTPENPGGKKWGQGCLLDAPREATAHTFIHDISGIARVSLILRAGNGEQTIAMRDHGPYPSQTEPAVIANYYTAELPVGAGHVRYFIEAEDKKGNVARGSLEGIYLA
;
A
#
# COMPACT_ATOMS: atom_id res chain seq x y z
N MET A 1 0.15 -22.85 -55.39
CA MET A 1 0.50 -21.89 -54.31
C MET A 1 -0.03 -22.49 -53.02
N THR A 2 0.84 -22.84 -52.08
CA THR A 2 0.42 -23.35 -50.76
C THR A 2 -0.29 -22.21 -50.02
N SER A 3 -1.50 -22.44 -49.51
CA SER A 3 -2.26 -21.42 -48.74
C SER A 3 -1.49 -21.03 -47.48
N ILE A 4 -1.58 -19.76 -47.08
CA ILE A 4 -1.09 -19.31 -45.77
C ILE A 4 -1.95 -19.95 -44.68
N PHE A 5 -1.32 -20.39 -43.60
CA PHE A 5 -2.01 -21.07 -42.50
C PHE A 5 -3.05 -20.16 -41.79
N THR A 6 -4.11 -20.79 -41.28
CA THR A 6 -5.13 -20.16 -40.45
C THR A 6 -5.36 -20.89 -39.13
N ARG A 7 -4.75 -22.07 -38.94
CA ARG A 7 -4.83 -22.84 -37.68
C ARG A 7 -3.64 -23.77 -37.50
N ILE A 8 -3.21 -23.95 -36.26
CA ILE A 8 -2.35 -25.07 -35.84
C ILE A 8 -3.28 -26.24 -35.52
N GLN A 9 -3.26 -27.28 -36.34
CA GLN A 9 -4.21 -28.40 -36.28
C GLN A 9 -3.81 -29.45 -35.25
N HIS A 10 -2.50 -29.68 -35.09
CA HIS A 10 -1.99 -30.73 -34.20
C HIS A 10 -0.59 -30.37 -33.68
N ILE A 11 -0.28 -30.74 -32.44
CA ILE A 11 1.04 -30.57 -31.83
C ILE A 11 1.38 -31.89 -31.13
N GLU A 12 2.54 -32.42 -31.47
CA GLU A 12 3.14 -33.61 -30.90
C GLU A 12 4.45 -33.23 -30.21
N LEU A 13 4.52 -33.51 -28.91
CA LEU A 13 5.68 -33.25 -28.05
C LEU A 13 5.70 -34.31 -26.95
N PRO A 14 6.89 -34.60 -26.38
CA PRO A 14 6.98 -35.52 -25.25
C PRO A 14 6.19 -34.96 -24.07
N GLU A 15 5.35 -35.79 -23.45
CA GLU A 15 4.69 -35.42 -22.18
C GLU A 15 5.74 -35.23 -21.07
N THR A 16 6.86 -35.95 -21.16
CA THR A 16 7.96 -35.89 -20.22
C THR A 16 9.32 -35.97 -20.91
N VAL A 17 10.29 -35.19 -20.45
CA VAL A 17 11.69 -35.23 -20.88
C VAL A 17 12.58 -35.37 -19.65
N THR A 18 13.30 -36.48 -19.53
CA THR A 18 14.24 -36.71 -18.44
C THR A 18 15.56 -35.99 -18.71
N CYS A 19 16.05 -35.21 -17.75
CA CYS A 19 17.32 -34.53 -17.79
C CYS A 19 18.48 -35.52 -17.96
N ASP A 20 19.50 -35.09 -18.68
CA ASP A 20 20.77 -35.81 -18.79
C ASP A 20 21.67 -35.58 -17.56
N ALA A 21 22.92 -36.07 -17.61
CA ALA A 21 23.88 -35.95 -16.52
C ALA A 21 24.20 -34.49 -16.11
N SER A 22 23.92 -33.51 -16.97
CA SER A 22 24.07 -32.07 -16.69
C SER A 22 22.87 -31.47 -15.93
N ARG A 23 21.86 -32.28 -15.60
CA ARG A 23 20.59 -31.87 -14.93
C ARG A 23 19.73 -30.92 -15.78
N THR A 24 19.90 -30.95 -17.10
CA THR A 24 19.10 -30.20 -18.06
C THR A 24 18.52 -31.14 -19.12
N ASN A 25 17.53 -30.67 -19.89
CA ASN A 25 16.94 -31.49 -20.95
C ASN A 25 18.01 -31.95 -21.95
N PRO A 26 17.99 -33.23 -22.39
CA PRO A 26 18.65 -33.62 -23.64
C PRO A 26 17.95 -32.94 -24.82
N ALA A 27 18.59 -32.98 -26.00
CA ALA A 27 17.95 -32.50 -27.21
C ALA A 27 16.71 -33.35 -27.52
N PHE A 28 15.58 -32.70 -27.83
CA PHE A 28 14.34 -33.37 -28.23
C PHE A 28 13.64 -32.58 -29.34
N ARG A 29 12.57 -33.14 -29.89
CA ARG A 29 11.83 -32.54 -31.01
C ARG A 29 10.39 -32.26 -30.62
N ILE A 30 9.88 -31.14 -31.13
CA ILE A 30 8.45 -30.81 -31.10
C ILE A 30 7.99 -30.77 -32.55
N THR A 31 6.92 -31.49 -32.85
CA THR A 31 6.33 -31.53 -34.20
C THR A 31 4.98 -30.86 -34.15
N PHE A 32 4.63 -30.08 -35.17
CA PHE A 32 3.30 -29.51 -35.29
C PHE A 32 2.83 -29.44 -36.73
N LEU A 33 1.51 -29.53 -36.91
CA LEU A 33 0.83 -29.55 -38.20
C LEU A 33 -0.02 -28.29 -38.32
N ALA A 34 0.12 -27.58 -39.44
CA ALA A 34 -0.72 -26.44 -39.78
C ALA A 34 -1.50 -26.69 -41.07
N ASP A 35 -2.66 -26.06 -41.20
CA ASP A 35 -3.54 -26.17 -42.39
C ASP A 35 -2.99 -25.46 -43.65
N GLY A 36 -1.86 -24.77 -43.52
CA GLY A 36 -1.18 -24.07 -44.59
C GLY A 36 0.27 -23.76 -44.22
N LYS A 37 0.99 -23.09 -45.12
CA LYS A 37 2.37 -22.68 -44.87
C LYS A 37 2.41 -21.53 -43.86
N ILE A 38 3.26 -21.65 -42.86
CA ILE A 38 3.56 -20.61 -41.87
C ILE A 38 4.77 -19.81 -42.38
N PRO A 39 4.60 -18.50 -42.70
CA PRO A 39 5.71 -17.65 -43.10
C PRO A 39 6.79 -17.46 -42.03
N TYR A 40 6.39 -17.42 -40.76
CA TYR A 40 7.31 -17.31 -39.62
C TYR A 40 6.86 -18.19 -38.46
N PRO A 41 7.36 -19.44 -38.37
CA PRO A 41 7.07 -20.33 -37.24
C PRO A 41 8.00 -20.05 -36.05
N GLN A 42 7.47 -20.20 -34.83
CA GLN A 42 8.21 -20.04 -33.59
C GLN A 42 7.63 -20.95 -32.49
N ILE A 43 8.49 -21.43 -31.59
CA ILE A 43 8.06 -22.05 -30.33
C ILE A 43 8.71 -21.28 -29.17
N ILE A 44 7.91 -20.91 -28.17
CA ILE A 44 8.39 -20.34 -26.91
C ILE A 44 8.19 -21.37 -25.81
N LEU A 45 9.27 -21.73 -25.13
CA LEU A 45 9.25 -22.61 -23.97
C LEU A 45 9.33 -21.73 -22.71
N HIS A 46 8.25 -21.69 -21.95
CA HIS A 46 8.15 -20.96 -20.69
C HIS A 46 8.52 -21.91 -19.56
N ALA A 47 9.75 -21.79 -19.06
CA ALA A 47 10.28 -22.61 -17.98
C ALA A 47 10.56 -21.76 -16.73
N GLN A 48 10.72 -22.39 -15.58
CA GLN A 48 11.09 -21.71 -14.32
C GLN A 48 12.41 -20.93 -14.45
N ASN A 49 13.31 -21.36 -15.32
CA ASN A 49 14.60 -20.71 -15.57
C ASN A 49 14.56 -19.66 -16.70
N GLY A 50 13.36 -19.26 -17.16
CA GLY A 50 13.15 -18.22 -18.16
C GLY A 50 12.47 -18.72 -19.45
N GLN A 51 12.30 -17.79 -20.40
CA GLN A 51 11.74 -18.09 -21.72
C GLN A 51 12.82 -18.46 -22.73
N HIS A 52 12.61 -19.55 -23.46
CA HIS A 52 13.50 -20.01 -24.53
C HIS A 52 12.77 -20.04 -25.86
N ILE A 53 13.30 -19.30 -26.85
CA ILE A 53 12.65 -19.14 -28.16
C ILE A 53 13.36 -20.02 -29.20
N ILE A 54 12.61 -20.95 -29.80
CA ILE A 54 13.03 -21.81 -30.91
C ILE A 54 12.45 -21.25 -32.20
N LYS A 55 13.31 -20.93 -33.18
CA LYS A 55 12.94 -20.30 -34.46
C LYS A 55 14.06 -20.45 -35.50
N GLY A 56 13.79 -20.05 -36.74
CA GLY A 56 14.78 -20.07 -37.83
C GLY A 56 15.20 -21.50 -38.16
N ASP A 57 16.50 -21.73 -38.31
CA ASP A 57 17.09 -23.04 -38.70
C ASP A 57 16.80 -24.17 -37.69
N LEU A 58 16.23 -23.87 -36.51
CA LEU A 58 15.76 -24.86 -35.56
C LEU A 58 14.35 -25.38 -35.85
N ILE A 59 13.63 -24.82 -36.83
CA ILE A 59 12.30 -25.28 -37.26
C ILE A 59 12.32 -25.52 -38.77
N GLU A 60 12.09 -26.77 -39.17
CA GLU A 60 12.12 -27.18 -40.58
C GLU A 60 10.75 -27.71 -41.03
N GLU A 61 10.40 -27.43 -42.29
CA GLU A 61 9.26 -28.06 -42.95
C GLU A 61 9.62 -29.52 -43.27
N SER A 62 8.86 -30.48 -42.74
CA SER A 62 9.11 -31.91 -42.94
C SER A 62 8.38 -32.43 -44.18
N SER A 63 9.09 -33.22 -44.99
CA SER A 63 8.55 -33.97 -46.13
C SER A 63 8.05 -35.37 -45.76
N ASP A 64 8.08 -35.74 -44.48
CA ASP A 64 7.61 -37.04 -44.02
C ASP A 64 6.10 -37.17 -44.26
N PRO A 65 5.62 -38.35 -44.71
CA PRO A 65 4.21 -38.56 -44.94
C PRO A 65 3.41 -38.33 -43.65
N ILE A 66 2.39 -37.48 -43.75
CA ILE A 66 1.43 -37.22 -42.68
C ILE A 66 0.61 -38.50 -42.48
N ALA A 67 0.42 -38.92 -41.22
CA ALA A 67 -0.36 -40.10 -40.89
C ALA A 67 -1.78 -39.98 -41.46
N SER A 68 -2.34 -41.09 -41.97
CA SER A 68 -3.59 -41.08 -42.74
C SER A 68 -4.84 -40.63 -41.95
N ASP A 69 -4.72 -40.59 -40.63
CA ASP A 69 -5.73 -40.15 -39.66
C ASP A 69 -5.64 -38.65 -39.32
N LEU A 70 -4.60 -37.94 -39.77
CA LEU A 70 -4.44 -36.50 -39.58
C LEU A 70 -4.93 -35.72 -40.82
N PRO A 71 -5.47 -34.49 -40.63
CA PRO A 71 -5.88 -33.63 -41.74
C PRO A 71 -4.72 -33.30 -42.70
N ALA A 72 -5.04 -32.97 -43.95
CA ALA A 72 -4.06 -32.44 -44.89
C ALA A 72 -3.49 -31.09 -44.38
N GLY A 73 -2.17 -30.92 -44.47
CA GLY A 73 -1.49 -29.73 -43.96
C GLY A 73 0.00 -29.72 -44.26
N VAL A 74 0.70 -28.76 -43.65
CA VAL A 74 2.17 -28.60 -43.70
C VAL A 74 2.74 -28.96 -42.32
N ARG A 75 3.66 -29.93 -42.28
CA ARG A 75 4.27 -30.43 -41.06
C ARG A 75 5.56 -29.67 -40.77
N TYR A 76 5.76 -29.27 -39.52
CA TYR A 76 6.96 -28.62 -39.02
C TYR A 76 7.60 -29.46 -37.92
N VAL A 77 8.92 -29.52 -37.92
CA VAL A 77 9.72 -30.18 -36.88
C VAL A 77 10.66 -29.15 -36.28
N ALA A 78 10.47 -28.85 -35.00
CA ALA A 78 11.32 -27.99 -34.20
C ALA A 78 12.31 -28.82 -33.39
N THR A 79 13.60 -28.55 -33.52
CA THR A 79 14.64 -29.14 -32.68
C THR A 79 14.88 -28.25 -31.47
N VAL A 80 14.65 -28.80 -30.28
CA VAL A 80 14.97 -28.17 -29.00
C VAL A 80 16.37 -28.60 -28.58
N PRO A 81 17.35 -27.68 -28.50
CA PRO A 81 18.71 -28.00 -28.03
C PRO A 81 18.74 -28.58 -26.62
N ALA A 82 19.77 -29.38 -26.33
CA ALA A 82 20.08 -29.77 -24.97
C ALA A 82 20.51 -28.55 -24.13
N GLY A 83 20.34 -28.61 -22.81
CA GLY A 83 20.84 -27.54 -21.93
C GLY A 83 19.89 -26.39 -21.64
N LEU A 84 18.70 -26.36 -22.26
CA LEU A 84 17.81 -25.20 -22.19
C LEU A 84 16.89 -25.21 -20.96
N LEU A 85 16.36 -26.37 -20.59
CA LEU A 85 15.30 -26.54 -19.60
C LEU A 85 15.82 -27.29 -18.39
N ARG A 86 15.44 -26.82 -17.21
CA ARG A 86 15.64 -27.53 -15.93
C ARG A 86 14.38 -28.26 -15.52
N ALA A 87 14.50 -29.18 -14.56
CA ALA A 87 13.37 -29.95 -14.06
C ALA A 87 12.25 -29.04 -13.53
N GLY A 88 11.01 -29.33 -13.93
CA GLY A 88 9.84 -28.48 -13.69
C GLY A 88 8.80 -28.61 -14.81
N ASP A 89 7.66 -27.94 -14.65
CA ASP A 89 6.66 -27.82 -15.71
C ASP A 89 7.09 -26.73 -16.70
N VAL A 90 7.00 -27.05 -17.98
CA VAL A 90 7.31 -26.13 -19.08
C VAL A 90 6.07 -25.99 -19.95
N SER A 91 5.61 -24.75 -20.14
CA SER A 91 4.55 -24.45 -21.11
C SER A 91 5.19 -24.21 -22.48
N ALA A 92 4.84 -25.02 -23.46
CA ALA A 92 5.25 -24.87 -24.86
C ALA A 92 4.16 -24.12 -25.63
N GLN A 93 4.45 -22.87 -25.97
CA GLN A 93 3.65 -22.04 -26.86
C GLN A 93 4.16 -22.23 -28.30
N VAL A 94 3.41 -22.97 -29.11
CA VAL A 94 3.66 -23.09 -30.55
C VAL A 94 2.89 -21.99 -31.25
N GLU A 95 3.59 -21.16 -32.01
CA GLU A 95 2.97 -20.03 -32.69
C GLU A 95 3.49 -19.83 -34.12
N GLY A 96 2.65 -19.23 -34.95
CA GLY A 96 3.02 -18.80 -36.29
C GLY A 96 2.56 -17.38 -36.55
N CYS A 97 3.36 -16.61 -37.30
CA CYS A 97 2.92 -15.34 -37.86
C CYS A 97 2.54 -15.51 -39.32
N ARG A 98 1.40 -14.93 -39.73
CA ARG A 98 0.92 -14.91 -41.12
C ARG A 98 1.74 -14.01 -42.04
N LYS A 99 2.72 -13.27 -41.51
CA LYS A 99 3.65 -12.39 -42.25
C LYS A 99 5.09 -12.83 -42.01
N ALA A 100 5.91 -12.80 -43.06
CA ALA A 100 7.34 -13.11 -42.96
C ALA A 100 8.15 -11.95 -42.32
N GLU A 101 7.71 -10.69 -42.52
CA GLU A 101 8.36 -9.50 -41.95
C GLU A 101 7.67 -9.07 -40.64
N LEU A 102 8.27 -9.44 -39.50
CA LEU A 102 7.70 -9.18 -38.17
C LEU A 102 7.42 -7.70 -37.87
N ARG A 103 8.23 -6.78 -38.41
CA ARG A 103 8.04 -5.32 -38.21
C ARG A 103 6.73 -4.78 -38.78
N ARG A 104 6.04 -5.58 -39.60
CA ARG A 104 4.75 -5.25 -40.23
C ARG A 104 3.60 -6.11 -39.68
N ALA A 105 3.85 -6.91 -38.65
CA ALA A 105 2.88 -7.80 -38.03
C ALA A 105 2.21 -7.13 -36.82
N GLY A 106 0.88 -7.21 -36.75
CA GLY A 106 0.07 -6.85 -35.58
C GLY A 106 -0.29 -8.08 -34.75
N GLY A 107 -1.01 -7.88 -33.64
CA GLY A 107 -1.42 -8.96 -32.75
C GLY A 107 -2.29 -10.01 -33.45
N GLU A 108 -3.20 -9.59 -34.35
CA GLU A 108 -4.06 -10.51 -35.09
C GLU A 108 -3.32 -11.37 -36.13
N ASP A 109 -2.07 -11.06 -36.47
CA ASP A 109 -1.28 -11.86 -37.43
C ASP A 109 -0.73 -13.15 -36.80
N TRP A 110 -0.80 -13.29 -35.47
CA TRP A 110 -0.26 -14.43 -34.73
C TRP A 110 -1.34 -15.40 -34.29
N ILE A 111 -1.07 -16.68 -34.50
CA ILE A 111 -1.93 -17.79 -34.05
C ILE A 111 -1.10 -18.68 -33.15
N LYS A 112 -1.64 -18.99 -31.96
CA LYS A 112 -0.89 -19.60 -30.86
C LYS A 112 -1.66 -20.78 -30.29
N GLU A 113 -0.95 -21.83 -29.92
CA GLU A 113 -1.47 -23.00 -29.22
C GLU A 113 -0.50 -23.37 -28.09
N PHE A 114 -1.05 -23.80 -26.95
CA PHE A 114 -0.27 -24.11 -25.76
C PHE A 114 -0.36 -25.59 -25.41
N ARG A 115 0.76 -26.18 -25.01
CA ARG A 115 0.87 -27.54 -24.48
C ARG A 115 1.85 -27.57 -23.32
N SER A 116 1.83 -28.63 -22.53
CA SER A 116 2.69 -28.77 -21.36
C SER A 116 3.69 -29.90 -21.55
N ILE A 117 4.91 -29.69 -21.08
CA ILE A 117 5.99 -30.69 -21.03
C ILE A 117 6.49 -30.72 -19.59
N ARG A 118 6.62 -31.91 -18.99
CA ARG A 118 7.30 -32.08 -17.70
C ARG A 118 8.78 -32.38 -17.93
N ILE A 119 9.68 -31.61 -17.33
CA ILE A 119 11.11 -31.92 -17.30
C ILE A 119 11.43 -32.60 -15.97
N GLU A 120 12.03 -33.79 -16.01
CA GLU A 120 12.28 -34.61 -14.81
C GLU A 120 13.77 -34.85 -14.58
N LEU A 121 14.23 -34.91 -13.34
CA LEU A 121 15.60 -35.38 -13.05
C LEU A 121 15.67 -36.91 -13.21
N ALA A 122 16.74 -37.41 -13.84
CA ALA A 122 17.01 -38.85 -13.86
C ALA A 122 17.20 -39.38 -12.43
N THR A 123 16.31 -40.24 -11.97
CA THR A 123 16.37 -40.82 -10.62
C THR A 123 17.33 -42.01 -10.59
N THR A 124 18.42 -41.92 -9.83
CA THR A 124 19.08 -43.12 -9.30
C THR A 124 18.13 -43.82 -8.32
N ALA A 125 17.96 -45.12 -8.50
CA ALA A 125 17.25 -46.10 -7.67
C ALA A 125 16.74 -45.60 -6.30
N ASP A 126 15.42 -45.42 -6.19
CA ASP A 126 14.52 -46.17 -5.30
C ASP A 126 13.15 -45.47 -5.30
N LYS A 127 12.17 -46.08 -5.97
CA LYS A 127 10.78 -45.66 -5.92
C LYS A 127 10.19 -46.07 -4.57
N ALA A 128 10.35 -45.20 -3.57
CA ALA A 128 9.23 -44.94 -2.68
C ALA A 128 8.35 -43.92 -3.42
N GLU A 129 7.12 -44.31 -3.80
CA GLU A 129 6.10 -43.35 -4.17
C GLU A 129 6.06 -42.26 -3.09
N LYS A 130 6.42 -41.02 -3.43
CA LYS A 130 6.09 -39.91 -2.55
C LYS A 130 4.58 -39.92 -2.43
N PRO A 131 4.01 -40.14 -1.24
CA PRO A 131 2.57 -40.02 -1.07
C PRO A 131 2.16 -38.64 -1.60
N ALA A 132 0.99 -38.56 -2.24
CA ALA A 132 0.35 -37.27 -2.51
C ALA A 132 0.49 -36.41 -1.24
N PRO A 133 0.87 -35.12 -1.35
CA PRO A 133 1.12 -34.28 -0.19
C PRO A 133 -0.06 -34.46 0.75
N ARG A 134 0.23 -34.96 1.96
CA ARG A 134 -0.80 -35.25 2.94
C ARG A 134 -1.46 -33.93 3.26
N ILE A 135 -2.68 -33.73 2.75
CA ILE A 135 -3.48 -32.56 3.07
C ILE A 135 -3.60 -32.52 4.58
N VAL A 136 -3.02 -31.50 5.19
CA VAL A 136 -3.13 -31.26 6.62
C VAL A 136 -4.53 -30.70 6.84
N ALA A 137 -5.42 -31.52 7.40
CA ALA A 137 -6.73 -31.04 7.81
C ALA A 137 -6.54 -29.93 8.86
N ARG A 138 -6.91 -28.69 8.50
CA ARG A 138 -6.83 -27.54 9.40
C ARG A 138 -8.12 -27.43 10.20
N ALA A 139 -8.01 -27.63 11.51
CA ALA A 139 -9.10 -27.38 12.44
C ALA A 139 -9.17 -25.89 12.79
N ALA A 140 -10.38 -25.40 13.10
CA ALA A 140 -10.54 -24.06 13.63
C ALA A 140 -9.86 -23.93 14.99
N ILE A 141 -9.11 -22.85 15.17
CA ILE A 141 -8.43 -22.51 16.43
C ILE A 141 -9.48 -21.98 17.41
N THR A 142 -9.39 -22.41 18.67
CA THR A 142 -10.29 -21.97 19.74
C THR A 142 -9.62 -20.88 20.57
N PRO A 143 -10.29 -19.74 20.84
CA PRO A 143 -9.75 -18.68 21.69
C PRO A 143 -9.29 -19.19 23.06
N GLY A 144 -8.13 -18.70 23.53
CA GLY A 144 -7.55 -19.08 24.82
C GLY A 144 -6.85 -20.44 24.84
N THR A 145 -6.84 -21.19 23.73
CA THR A 145 -6.01 -22.40 23.57
C THR A 145 -4.82 -22.07 22.69
N PHE A 146 -3.62 -22.11 23.26
CA PHE A 146 -2.40 -21.76 22.55
C PHE A 146 -1.61 -23.03 22.21
N ASP A 147 -1.32 -23.21 20.92
CA ASP A 147 -0.45 -24.27 20.45
C ASP A 147 1.00 -23.98 20.89
N PRO A 148 1.66 -24.90 21.62
CA PRO A 148 3.07 -24.71 21.98
C PRO A 148 3.99 -24.79 20.76
N GLU A 149 3.54 -25.39 19.65
CA GLU A 149 4.34 -25.47 18.44
C GLU A 149 4.42 -24.10 17.74
N PRO A 150 5.63 -23.65 17.38
CA PRO A 150 5.82 -22.39 16.67
C PRO A 150 4.99 -22.32 15.37
N LYS A 151 4.36 -21.17 15.14
CA LYS A 151 3.60 -20.89 13.92
C LYS A 151 3.71 -19.43 13.55
N ILE A 152 3.85 -19.16 12.25
CA ILE A 152 3.80 -17.81 11.69
C ILE A 152 2.40 -17.56 11.14
N TYR A 153 1.75 -16.53 11.65
CA TYR A 153 0.49 -16.06 11.12
C TYR A 153 0.77 -14.90 10.16
N PHE A 154 0.01 -14.79 9.09
CA PHE A 154 0.07 -13.62 8.22
C PHE A 154 -1.31 -13.35 7.61
N GLY A 155 -1.54 -12.11 7.20
CA GLY A 155 -2.75 -11.70 6.51
C GLY A 155 -2.42 -11.01 5.20
N ILE A 156 -3.43 -10.78 4.36
CA ILE A 156 -3.31 -10.05 3.10
C ILE A 156 -4.18 -8.78 3.19
N HIS A 157 -3.61 -7.64 2.78
CA HIS A 157 -4.33 -6.39 2.58
C HIS A 157 -4.18 -5.90 1.14
N LYS A 158 -5.30 -5.57 0.49
CA LYS A 158 -5.31 -4.99 -0.86
C LYS A 158 -5.96 -3.61 -0.84
N HIS A 159 -5.21 -2.61 -1.31
CA HIS A 159 -5.65 -1.22 -1.31
C HIS A 159 -6.14 -0.80 -2.71
N MET A 160 -7.39 -0.33 -2.81
CA MET A 160 -7.99 0.12 -4.07
C MET A 160 -8.29 1.62 -3.99
N HIS A 161 -7.68 2.39 -4.87
CA HIS A 161 -7.81 3.84 -4.83
C HIS A 161 -7.59 4.50 -6.18
N GLN A 162 -8.39 5.52 -6.46
CA GLN A 162 -8.12 6.57 -7.44
C GLN A 162 -8.55 7.91 -6.85
N PRO A 163 -7.77 8.98 -7.04
CA PRO A 163 -8.18 10.33 -6.62
C PRO A 163 -9.26 10.88 -7.57
N TYR A 164 -9.86 12.01 -7.17
CA TYR A 164 -10.46 12.89 -8.16
C TYR A 164 -9.35 13.62 -8.92
N TYR A 165 -9.29 13.44 -10.23
CA TYR A 165 -8.24 14.02 -11.08
C TYR A 165 -8.38 15.54 -11.30
N GLN A 166 -9.52 16.10 -10.93
CA GLN A 166 -9.71 17.54 -10.83
C GLN A 166 -10.52 17.85 -9.56
N ALA A 167 -9.85 18.42 -8.55
CA ALA A 167 -10.41 18.58 -7.20
C ALA A 167 -11.71 19.41 -7.17
N ALA A 168 -11.79 20.43 -8.02
CA ALA A 168 -12.94 21.32 -8.14
C ALA A 168 -14.01 20.85 -9.14
N ASP A 169 -13.73 19.81 -9.94
CA ASP A 169 -14.66 19.26 -10.92
C ASP A 169 -14.73 17.72 -10.78
N PRO A 170 -15.63 17.19 -9.93
CA PRO A 170 -15.80 15.74 -9.79
C PRO A 170 -16.37 15.07 -11.05
N SER A 171 -16.79 15.86 -12.06
CA SER A 171 -17.28 15.35 -13.35
C SER A 171 -16.19 15.28 -14.42
N TYR A 172 -14.98 15.78 -14.15
CA TYR A 172 -13.87 15.73 -15.09
C TYR A 172 -13.60 14.28 -15.54
N TRP A 173 -13.58 14.07 -16.86
CA TRP A 173 -13.36 12.78 -17.48
C TRP A 173 -12.80 12.97 -18.88
N ASP A 174 -11.68 12.31 -19.18
CA ASP A 174 -11.04 12.33 -20.48
C ASP A 174 -10.66 10.91 -20.94
N GLY A 175 -9.99 10.81 -22.09
CA GLY A 175 -9.57 9.51 -22.63
C GLY A 175 -8.55 8.77 -21.75
N GLU A 176 -7.77 9.49 -20.96
CA GLU A 176 -6.84 8.87 -20.00
C GLU A 176 -7.63 8.21 -18.86
N LYS A 177 -8.67 8.87 -18.32
CA LYS A 177 -9.48 8.27 -17.24
C LYS A 177 -10.29 7.09 -17.76
N GLU A 178 -10.79 7.18 -18.98
CA GLU A 178 -11.41 6.05 -19.67
C GLU A 178 -10.49 4.81 -19.69
N GLU A 179 -9.20 4.99 -20.02
CA GLU A 179 -8.20 3.92 -20.06
C GLU A 179 -7.80 3.42 -18.65
N ILE A 180 -7.55 4.34 -17.71
CA ILE A 180 -7.15 4.01 -16.33
C ILE A 180 -8.19 3.12 -15.66
N PHE A 181 -9.46 3.51 -15.73
CA PHE A 181 -10.54 2.72 -15.13
C PHE A 181 -10.86 1.49 -15.98
N GLY A 182 -10.90 1.61 -17.31
CA GLY A 182 -11.21 0.51 -18.21
C GLY A 182 -10.25 -0.67 -18.11
N SER A 183 -8.96 -0.40 -17.87
CA SER A 183 -7.94 -1.44 -17.65
C SER A 183 -8.04 -2.13 -16.29
N ARG A 184 -8.74 -1.54 -15.31
CA ARG A 184 -8.80 -2.00 -13.90
C ARG A 184 -10.12 -2.65 -13.49
N GLY A 185 -11.02 -2.97 -14.42
CA GLY A 185 -12.28 -3.56 -13.97
C GLY A 185 -12.16 -4.97 -13.38
N GLY A 186 -11.05 -5.70 -13.55
CA GLY A 186 -10.80 -6.95 -12.81
C GLY A 186 -10.62 -6.73 -11.30
N PRO A 187 -9.58 -5.97 -10.89
CA PRO A 187 -9.36 -5.54 -9.51
C PRO A 187 -10.60 -4.93 -8.84
N TYR A 188 -11.38 -4.16 -9.60
CA TYR A 188 -12.55 -3.47 -9.09
C TYR A 188 -13.84 -4.30 -9.07
N THR A 189 -13.84 -5.55 -9.57
CA THR A 189 -15.04 -6.39 -9.58
C THR A 189 -14.82 -7.81 -9.06
N ASP A 190 -14.10 -8.66 -9.80
CA ASP A 190 -14.13 -10.11 -9.61
C ASP A 190 -12.87 -10.69 -8.92
N PHE A 191 -11.77 -9.95 -8.87
CA PHE A 191 -10.48 -10.46 -8.36
C PHE A 191 -10.50 -10.77 -6.86
N VAL A 192 -10.97 -9.83 -6.02
CA VAL A 192 -11.12 -10.08 -4.57
C VAL A 192 -12.09 -11.24 -4.29
N PRO A 193 -13.30 -11.29 -4.90
CA PRO A 193 -14.18 -12.45 -4.78
C PRO A 193 -13.53 -13.78 -5.20
N ALA A 194 -12.75 -13.80 -6.28
CA ALA A 194 -12.07 -15.01 -6.74
C ALA A 194 -11.04 -15.52 -5.73
N ALA A 195 -10.25 -14.65 -5.13
CA ALA A 195 -9.29 -15.04 -4.10
C ALA A 195 -9.99 -15.60 -2.85
N VAL A 196 -11.05 -14.92 -2.37
CA VAL A 196 -11.78 -15.37 -1.18
C VAL A 196 -12.47 -16.72 -1.38
N ARG A 197 -13.05 -16.98 -2.57
CA ARG A 197 -13.62 -18.30 -2.89
C ARG A 197 -12.57 -19.41 -2.84
N GLN A 198 -11.37 -19.16 -3.36
CA GLN A 198 -10.29 -20.15 -3.29
C GLN A 198 -9.87 -20.46 -1.83
N TYR A 199 -9.90 -19.48 -0.92
CA TYR A 199 -9.67 -19.74 0.51
C TYR A 199 -10.75 -20.64 1.13
N ILE A 200 -12.01 -20.44 0.74
CA ILE A 200 -13.15 -21.24 1.19
C ILE A 200 -13.04 -22.67 0.64
N ASP A 201 -12.87 -22.81 -0.68
CA ASP A 201 -12.75 -24.10 -1.37
C ASP A 201 -11.50 -24.87 -0.93
N GLY A 202 -10.44 -24.15 -0.56
CA GLY A 202 -9.23 -24.69 0.04
C GLY A 202 -9.39 -25.23 1.46
N GLY A 203 -10.55 -25.05 2.10
CA GLY A 203 -10.81 -25.51 3.46
C GLY A 203 -9.98 -24.78 4.51
N LEU A 204 -9.60 -23.52 4.26
CA LEU A 204 -8.82 -22.71 5.20
C LEU A 204 -9.78 -21.98 6.18
N PRO A 205 -9.84 -22.36 7.47
CA PRO A 205 -10.89 -21.91 8.39
C PRO A 205 -10.83 -20.41 8.73
N HIS A 206 -9.62 -19.85 8.79
CA HIS A 206 -9.38 -18.47 9.22
C HIS A 206 -8.97 -17.53 8.06
N ALA A 207 -8.76 -18.10 6.87
CA ALA A 207 -8.25 -17.36 5.73
C ALA A 207 -9.29 -16.41 5.15
N GLY A 208 -8.79 -15.25 4.76
CA GLY A 208 -9.51 -14.18 4.11
C GLY A 208 -8.52 -13.13 3.67
N LEU A 209 -9.02 -12.01 3.18
CA LEU A 209 -8.22 -10.83 2.93
C LEU A 209 -8.96 -9.60 3.45
N SER A 210 -8.19 -8.60 3.85
CA SER A 210 -8.72 -7.26 4.06
C SER A 210 -8.53 -6.45 2.80
N CYS A 211 -9.45 -5.53 2.52
CA CYS A 211 -9.32 -4.60 1.40
C CYS A 211 -9.81 -3.22 1.81
N SER A 212 -9.23 -2.17 1.25
CA SER A 212 -9.70 -0.80 1.44
C SER A 212 -10.15 -0.23 0.11
N TRP A 213 -11.29 0.48 0.11
CA TRP A 213 -11.87 1.11 -1.07
C TRP A 213 -12.10 2.57 -0.75
N SER A 214 -11.26 3.45 -1.29
CA SER A 214 -11.46 4.90 -1.08
C SER A 214 -12.83 5.35 -1.60
N GLY A 215 -13.41 6.36 -0.96
CA GLY A 215 -14.69 6.92 -1.39
C GLY A 215 -14.64 7.58 -2.75
N SER A 216 -13.54 8.27 -3.06
CA SER A 216 -13.31 8.84 -4.39
C SER A 216 -13.30 7.78 -5.51
N LEU A 217 -12.78 6.57 -5.24
CA LEU A 217 -12.85 5.46 -6.20
C LEU A 217 -14.29 4.99 -6.40
N VAL A 218 -14.98 4.68 -5.30
CA VAL A 218 -16.34 4.11 -5.37
C VAL A 218 -17.32 5.08 -6.05
N GLU A 219 -17.25 6.38 -5.74
CA GLU A 219 -18.09 7.39 -6.38
C GLU A 219 -17.85 7.44 -7.90
N GLN A 220 -16.59 7.32 -8.34
CA GLN A 220 -16.25 7.30 -9.77
C GLN A 220 -16.69 6.00 -10.45
N ILE A 221 -16.57 4.83 -9.81
CA ILE A 221 -17.07 3.58 -10.38
C ILE A 221 -18.61 3.60 -10.49
N ASN A 222 -19.31 4.13 -9.47
CA ASN A 222 -20.76 4.31 -9.52
C ASN A 222 -21.18 5.23 -10.67
N ARG A 223 -20.39 6.26 -10.97
CA ARG A 223 -20.59 7.09 -12.17
C ARG A 223 -20.35 6.27 -13.44
N CYS A 224 -19.27 5.51 -13.53
CA CYS A 224 -19.01 4.66 -14.69
C CYS A 224 -20.16 3.67 -14.98
N GLU A 225 -20.76 3.10 -13.94
CA GLU A 225 -21.95 2.26 -14.07
C GLU A 225 -23.16 3.06 -14.60
N LYS A 226 -23.45 4.23 -14.01
CA LYS A 226 -24.60 5.07 -14.36
C LYS A 226 -24.52 5.64 -15.78
N GLU A 227 -23.32 6.02 -16.21
CA GLU A 227 -23.06 6.72 -17.48
C GLU A 227 -22.51 5.80 -18.58
N GLU A 228 -22.41 4.49 -18.31
CA GLU A 228 -21.88 3.47 -19.23
C GLU A 228 -20.43 3.75 -19.71
N LEU A 229 -19.63 4.44 -18.88
CA LEU A 229 -18.22 4.71 -19.15
C LEU A 229 -17.40 3.41 -19.14
N CYS A 230 -16.18 3.48 -19.66
CA CYS A 230 -15.28 2.33 -19.84
C CYS A 230 -15.93 1.21 -20.68
N GLY A 231 -16.73 1.59 -21.69
CA GLY A 231 -17.49 0.65 -22.52
C GLY A 231 -18.50 -0.20 -21.75
N GLY A 232 -19.07 0.32 -20.66
CA GLY A 232 -20.04 -0.41 -19.81
C GLY A 232 -19.42 -1.47 -18.91
N ARG A 233 -18.09 -1.49 -18.74
CA ARG A 233 -17.37 -2.51 -17.96
C ARG A 233 -17.84 -2.66 -16.51
N PHE A 234 -18.39 -1.59 -15.93
CA PHE A 234 -18.81 -1.53 -14.52
C PHE A 234 -20.31 -1.75 -14.30
N GLY A 235 -21.04 -2.28 -15.29
CA GLY A 235 -22.43 -2.67 -15.09
C GLY A 235 -22.58 -3.70 -13.96
N ASN A 236 -23.32 -3.36 -12.90
CA ASN A 236 -23.54 -4.19 -11.71
C ASN A 236 -22.24 -4.63 -11.01
N TRP A 237 -21.23 -3.75 -10.98
CA TRP A 237 -19.88 -4.04 -10.50
C TRP A 237 -19.83 -4.58 -9.05
N THR A 238 -20.77 -4.19 -8.19
CA THR A 238 -20.81 -4.58 -6.77
C THR A 238 -21.33 -6.00 -6.51
N ALA A 239 -21.94 -6.67 -7.49
CA ALA A 239 -22.72 -7.89 -7.24
C ALA A 239 -21.91 -9.02 -6.59
N GLN A 240 -20.72 -9.32 -7.11
CA GLN A 240 -19.87 -10.39 -6.56
C GLN A 240 -19.24 -9.97 -5.23
N LEU A 241 -18.88 -8.70 -5.09
CA LEU A 241 -18.32 -8.14 -3.85
C LEU A 241 -19.33 -8.23 -2.70
N ARG A 242 -20.59 -7.86 -2.94
CA ARG A 242 -21.69 -8.00 -1.97
C ARG A 242 -21.97 -9.44 -1.57
N ALA A 243 -21.83 -10.38 -2.51
CA ALA A 243 -22.00 -11.80 -2.22
C ALA A 243 -20.89 -12.28 -1.28
N VAL A 244 -19.63 -12.00 -1.61
CA VAL A 244 -18.48 -12.51 -0.84
C VAL A 244 -18.27 -11.77 0.49
N ALA A 245 -18.69 -10.52 0.62
CA ALA A 245 -18.63 -9.75 1.87
C ALA A 245 -19.46 -10.38 3.01
N ARG A 246 -20.40 -11.28 2.68
CA ARG A 246 -21.21 -12.03 3.64
C ARG A 246 -20.54 -13.30 4.15
N GLU A 247 -19.52 -13.79 3.44
CA GLU A 247 -18.80 -15.01 3.81
C GLU A 247 -18.01 -14.83 5.11
N LYS A 248 -18.02 -15.87 5.95
CA LYS A 248 -17.45 -15.83 7.30
C LYS A 248 -16.32 -16.85 7.49
N THR A 249 -15.36 -16.48 8.33
CA THR A 249 -14.36 -17.40 8.88
C THR A 249 -15.04 -18.35 9.88
N ALA A 250 -14.31 -19.36 10.34
CA ALA A 250 -14.77 -20.27 11.39
C ALA A 250 -15.06 -19.56 12.72
N LEU A 251 -14.52 -18.35 12.94
CA LEU A 251 -14.81 -17.52 14.12
C LEU A 251 -15.97 -16.54 13.90
N GLY A 252 -16.59 -16.53 12.72
CA GLY A 252 -17.72 -15.66 12.40
C GLY A 252 -17.34 -14.25 11.95
N ASN A 253 -16.05 -13.95 11.75
CA ASN A 253 -15.61 -12.67 11.17
C ASN A 253 -15.69 -12.70 9.63
N PRO A 254 -15.76 -11.55 8.95
CA PRO A 254 -15.77 -11.49 7.48
C PRO A 254 -14.50 -12.10 6.86
N ARG A 255 -14.64 -12.86 5.76
CA ARG A 255 -13.49 -13.30 4.94
C ARG A 255 -12.99 -12.22 3.97
N MET A 256 -13.88 -11.31 3.56
CA MET A 256 -13.54 -10.04 2.92
C MET A 256 -13.81 -8.94 3.96
N ASP A 257 -12.77 -8.46 4.63
CA ASP A 257 -12.90 -7.40 5.63
C ASP A 257 -12.61 -6.03 4.98
N ILE A 258 -13.62 -5.16 4.89
CA ILE A 258 -13.46 -3.84 4.27
C ILE A 258 -12.85 -2.89 5.31
N ALA A 259 -11.52 -2.70 5.26
CA ALA A 259 -10.79 -1.85 6.19
C ALA A 259 -11.33 -0.41 6.15
N ALA A 260 -11.42 0.24 7.32
CA ALA A 260 -11.69 1.66 7.37
C ALA A 260 -10.55 2.45 6.70
N ILE A 261 -10.89 3.55 6.04
CA ILE A 261 -9.94 4.48 5.41
C ILE A 261 -10.55 5.89 5.41
N GLY A 262 -9.72 6.93 5.25
CA GLY A 262 -10.24 8.27 4.94
C GLY A 262 -10.85 8.33 3.55
N PHE A 263 -12.03 8.92 3.41
CA PHE A 263 -12.85 8.92 2.19
C PHE A 263 -12.09 9.35 0.93
N PHE A 264 -11.38 10.47 0.97
CA PHE A 264 -10.62 11.01 -0.16
C PHE A 264 -9.15 10.60 -0.14
N HIS A 265 -8.78 9.55 0.60
CA HIS A 265 -7.39 9.13 0.75
C HIS A 265 -6.45 10.23 1.28
N PRO A 266 -6.79 10.90 2.41
CA PRO A 266 -5.98 12.00 2.94
C PRO A 266 -4.69 11.51 3.59
N LEU A 267 -3.64 12.34 3.62
CA LEU A 267 -2.50 12.10 4.49
C LEU A 267 -2.89 12.41 5.94
N MET A 268 -3.53 11.45 6.59
CA MET A 268 -4.23 11.64 7.87
C MET A 268 -3.32 12.13 8.99
N ALA A 269 -2.03 11.77 8.97
CA ALA A 269 -1.05 12.26 9.94
C ALA A 269 -0.89 13.79 9.91
N LEU A 270 -1.19 14.43 8.78
CA LEU A 270 -1.09 15.88 8.58
C LEU A 270 -2.45 16.60 8.54
N THR A 271 -3.54 15.89 8.84
CA THR A 271 -4.92 16.38 8.71
C THR A 271 -5.53 16.73 10.08
N PRO A 272 -6.37 17.77 10.20
CA PRO A 272 -7.08 18.09 11.45
C PRO A 272 -7.92 16.92 11.98
N ALA A 273 -7.92 16.73 13.30
CA ALA A 273 -8.63 15.62 13.95
C ALA A 273 -10.13 15.55 13.61
N ARG A 274 -10.81 16.70 13.48
CA ARG A 274 -12.23 16.75 13.09
C ARG A 274 -12.46 16.26 11.66
N ASN A 275 -11.52 16.51 10.76
CA ASN A 275 -11.60 16.08 9.36
C ASN A 275 -11.32 14.58 9.24
N ILE A 276 -10.34 14.03 9.96
CA ILE A 276 -10.13 12.57 10.09
C ILE A 276 -11.42 11.86 10.49
N VAL A 277 -12.09 12.34 11.54
CA VAL A 277 -13.36 11.75 12.02
C VAL A 277 -14.44 11.83 10.96
N ARG A 278 -14.57 12.96 10.26
CA ARG A 278 -15.57 13.15 9.19
C ARG A 278 -15.30 12.24 8.00
N GLN A 279 -14.05 12.13 7.54
CA GLN A 279 -13.65 11.25 6.44
C GLN A 279 -13.96 9.77 6.72
N ILE A 280 -13.67 9.28 7.93
CA ILE A 280 -13.97 7.89 8.31
C ILE A 280 -15.49 7.65 8.38
N ARG A 281 -16.27 8.63 8.86
CA ARG A 281 -17.74 8.51 8.92
C ARG A 281 -18.35 8.42 7.52
N LEU A 282 -17.95 9.31 6.62
CA LEU A 282 -18.37 9.27 5.21
C LEU A 282 -18.03 7.93 4.57
N HIS A 283 -16.83 7.39 4.84
CA HIS A 283 -16.43 6.10 4.29
C HIS A 283 -17.30 4.95 4.83
N ARG A 284 -17.69 4.99 6.11
CA ARG A 284 -18.57 3.97 6.70
C ARG A 284 -19.98 3.99 6.10
N ASP A 285 -20.52 5.19 5.90
CA ASP A 285 -21.83 5.35 5.26
C ASP A 285 -21.79 4.76 3.84
N LEU A 286 -20.76 5.14 3.07
CA LEU A 286 -20.51 4.60 1.74
C LEU A 286 -20.37 3.07 1.72
N VAL A 287 -19.63 2.47 2.65
CA VAL A 287 -19.43 1.01 2.69
C VAL A 287 -20.74 0.28 2.96
N ARG A 288 -21.58 0.81 3.88
CA ARG A 288 -22.92 0.26 4.12
C ARG A 288 -23.77 0.30 2.86
N ASP A 289 -23.80 1.45 2.18
CA ASP A 289 -24.63 1.65 1.00
C ASP A 289 -24.14 0.83 -0.21
N THR A 290 -22.82 0.76 -0.40
CA THR A 290 -22.19 0.12 -1.55
C THR A 290 -22.08 -1.38 -1.38
N PHE A 291 -21.65 -1.89 -0.23
CA PHE A 291 -21.33 -3.31 -0.03
C PHE A 291 -22.34 -4.04 0.87
N GLY A 292 -23.25 -3.34 1.54
CA GLY A 292 -24.27 -3.95 2.40
C GLY A 292 -23.71 -4.60 3.66
N VAL A 293 -22.55 -4.14 4.12
CA VAL A 293 -21.84 -4.56 5.33
C VAL A 293 -21.27 -3.33 6.05
N GLU A 294 -20.87 -3.47 7.32
CA GLU A 294 -20.13 -2.41 8.01
C GLU A 294 -18.66 -2.41 7.59
N ALA A 295 -18.06 -1.21 7.49
CA ALA A 295 -16.61 -1.12 7.42
C ALA A 295 -15.98 -1.63 8.72
N SER A 296 -14.80 -2.22 8.60
CA SER A 296 -14.01 -2.74 9.70
C SER A 296 -13.65 -1.63 10.71
N THR A 297 -13.42 -2.04 11.96
CA THR A 297 -12.81 -1.17 12.96
C THR A 297 -11.28 -1.18 12.87
N VAL A 298 -10.71 -1.98 11.96
CA VAL A 298 -9.31 -1.91 11.55
C VAL A 298 -9.17 -0.90 10.43
N LEU A 299 -8.32 0.11 10.61
CA LEU A 299 -8.06 1.16 9.63
C LEU A 299 -6.78 0.87 8.85
N PHE A 300 -6.87 0.95 7.52
CA PHE A 300 -5.73 1.21 6.66
C PHE A 300 -5.56 2.72 6.55
N PRO A 301 -4.51 3.32 7.13
CA PRO A 301 -4.21 4.72 6.87
C PRO A 301 -3.69 4.84 5.43
N PRO A 302 -4.20 5.79 4.61
CA PRO A 302 -3.63 6.10 3.31
C PRO A 302 -2.10 6.13 3.35
N GLU A 303 -1.45 5.46 2.39
CA GLU A 303 0.02 5.35 2.29
C GLU A 303 0.68 4.58 3.45
N THR A 304 -0.10 3.83 4.22
CA THR A 304 0.30 3.29 5.51
C THR A 304 0.89 4.39 6.43
N ALA A 305 0.49 5.65 6.21
CA ALA A 305 1.03 6.81 6.92
C ALA A 305 0.44 6.90 8.32
N PHE A 306 1.23 6.50 9.31
CA PHE A 306 0.82 6.49 10.70
C PHE A 306 1.69 7.43 11.53
N HIS A 307 1.04 8.19 12.42
CA HIS A 307 1.68 8.94 13.49
C HIS A 307 0.81 8.86 14.74
N ALA A 308 1.41 8.71 15.92
CA ALA A 308 0.68 8.52 17.18
C ALA A 308 -0.32 9.66 17.48
N ARG A 309 -0.04 10.88 17.01
CA ARG A 309 -0.97 12.03 17.06
C ARG A 309 -2.36 11.78 16.46
N MET A 310 -2.51 10.81 15.56
CA MET A 310 -3.80 10.46 14.96
C MET A 310 -4.72 9.70 15.93
N ILE A 311 -4.15 9.03 16.94
CA ILE A 311 -4.85 8.08 17.82
C ILE A 311 -6.15 8.66 18.42
N PRO A 312 -6.17 9.88 18.98
CA PRO A 312 -7.41 10.43 19.56
C PRO A 312 -8.54 10.54 18.52
N ALA A 313 -8.23 10.98 17.30
CA ALA A 313 -9.19 11.11 16.22
C ALA A 313 -9.69 9.74 15.74
N LEU A 314 -8.79 8.75 15.64
CA LEU A 314 -9.15 7.38 15.25
C LEU A 314 -10.11 6.74 16.27
N ILE A 315 -9.82 6.86 17.58
CA ILE A 315 -10.71 6.36 18.65
C ILE A 315 -12.06 7.05 18.59
N LYS A 316 -12.08 8.39 18.44
CA LYS A 316 -13.32 9.17 18.32
C LYS A 316 -14.15 8.75 17.09
N ALA A 317 -13.46 8.32 16.02
CA ALA A 317 -14.11 7.77 14.85
C ALA A 317 -14.51 6.30 15.05
N GLY A 318 -14.25 5.64 16.18
CA GLY A 318 -14.59 4.24 16.45
C GLY A 318 -13.68 3.23 15.76
N VAL A 319 -12.42 3.60 15.50
CA VAL A 319 -11.38 2.68 15.02
C VAL A 319 -10.72 2.03 16.25
N SER A 320 -10.53 0.71 16.21
CA SER A 320 -9.92 -0.07 17.30
C SER A 320 -8.51 -0.53 17.01
N ALA A 321 -8.14 -0.63 15.73
CA ALA A 321 -6.79 -0.99 15.29
C ALA A 321 -6.40 -0.23 14.02
N VAL A 322 -5.10 -0.01 13.82
CA VAL A 322 -4.55 0.72 12.67
C VAL A 322 -3.34 -0.02 12.10
N MET A 323 -3.27 -0.16 10.78
CA MET A 323 -2.13 -0.74 10.08
C MET A 323 -0.96 0.25 10.05
N TYR A 324 0.27 -0.24 10.13
CA TYR A 324 1.48 0.58 10.01
C TYR A 324 2.61 -0.20 9.33
N ASP A 325 3.58 0.47 8.71
CA ASP A 325 4.74 -0.18 8.10
C ASP A 325 5.71 -0.64 9.21
N SER A 326 6.01 -1.94 9.22
CA SER A 326 6.77 -2.60 10.28
C SER A 326 8.12 -1.94 10.61
N ILE A 327 8.77 -1.27 9.66
CA ILE A 327 10.10 -0.68 9.91
C ILE A 327 10.06 0.38 11.02
N HIS A 328 8.95 1.12 11.14
CA HIS A 328 8.80 2.21 12.11
C HIS A 328 8.80 1.69 13.55
N ARG A 329 8.41 0.43 13.74
CA ARG A 329 8.52 -0.26 15.03
C ARG A 329 9.94 -0.77 15.29
N PHE A 330 10.67 -1.17 14.25
CA PHE A 330 12.06 -1.62 14.34
C PHE A 330 12.99 -0.46 14.69
N ARG A 331 12.84 0.67 13.99
CA ARG A 331 13.62 1.90 14.16
C ARG A 331 13.41 2.57 15.51
N ALA A 332 12.22 2.38 16.10
CA ALA A 332 11.91 2.83 17.44
C ALA A 332 12.58 1.99 18.57
N CYS A 333 13.33 0.93 18.25
CA CYS A 333 14.12 0.19 19.22
C CYS A 333 15.44 0.90 19.53
N ARG A 334 15.83 0.90 20.81
CA ARG A 334 17.21 1.15 21.20
C ARG A 334 18.12 0.15 20.51
N GLU A 335 19.29 0.60 20.07
CA GLU A 335 20.28 -0.22 19.37
C GLU A 335 19.78 -0.78 18.03
N TYR A 336 18.82 -0.11 17.38
CA TYR A 336 18.43 -0.44 16.01
C TYR A 336 19.67 -0.52 15.10
N PRO A 337 19.90 -1.64 14.39
CA PRO A 337 21.08 -1.84 13.55
C PRO A 337 20.94 -1.09 12.22
N TYR A 338 20.98 0.25 12.28
CA TYR A 338 20.86 1.12 11.11
C TYR A 338 21.90 0.79 10.05
N ASN A 339 21.45 0.56 8.82
CA ASN A 339 22.29 0.09 7.72
C ASN A 339 22.86 1.24 6.84
N GLY A 340 22.85 2.48 7.33
CA GLY A 340 23.35 3.61 6.56
C GLY A 340 22.45 3.97 5.38
N ILE A 341 23.07 4.50 4.33
CA ILE A 341 22.37 5.01 3.15
C ILE A 341 21.54 3.96 2.41
N ASP A 342 21.93 2.68 2.49
CA ASP A 342 21.25 1.58 1.79
C ASP A 342 19.84 1.29 2.35
N GLU A 343 19.56 1.74 3.58
CA GLU A 343 18.20 1.71 4.13
C GLU A 343 17.26 2.71 3.45
N GLY A 344 17.84 3.75 2.81
CA GLY A 344 17.12 4.83 2.14
C GLY A 344 16.34 5.75 3.09
N MET A 345 16.65 5.73 4.39
CA MET A 345 16.11 6.62 5.41
C MET A 345 17.26 7.22 6.22
N LEU A 346 17.05 8.39 6.81
CA LEU A 346 17.95 8.91 7.84
C LEU A 346 18.00 7.96 9.05
N PRO A 347 19.09 7.94 9.83
CA PRO A 347 19.07 7.24 11.11
C PRO A 347 17.88 7.76 11.96
N PRO A 348 17.24 6.91 12.77
CA PRO A 348 16.12 7.35 13.60
C PRO A 348 16.57 8.45 14.56
N ASN A 349 15.70 9.42 14.80
CA ASN A 349 15.96 10.43 15.82
C ASN A 349 16.06 9.75 17.19
N PRO A 350 17.02 10.10 18.06
CA PRO A 350 17.11 9.49 19.39
C PRO A 350 15.83 9.62 20.23
N ALA A 351 14.96 10.60 19.94
CA ALA A 351 13.64 10.71 20.59
C ALA A 351 12.65 9.62 20.19
N ASP A 352 12.83 8.96 19.05
CA ASP A 352 12.00 7.83 18.62
C ASP A 352 12.52 6.49 19.12
N GLN A 353 13.77 6.40 19.57
CA GLN A 353 14.37 5.16 20.07
C GLN A 353 13.98 4.86 21.54
N GLN A 354 12.67 4.75 21.81
CA GLN A 354 12.13 4.59 23.17
C GLN A 354 12.02 3.12 23.60
N ASN A 355 11.83 2.20 22.64
CA ASN A 355 11.57 0.80 22.95
C ASN A 355 12.85 0.07 23.41
N PRO A 356 12.72 -1.04 24.16
CA PRO A 356 13.84 -1.92 24.45
C PRO A 356 14.51 -2.46 23.17
N PRO A 357 15.82 -2.82 23.23
CA PRO A 357 16.47 -3.51 22.12
C PRO A 357 15.78 -4.83 21.76
N ALA A 358 15.70 -5.13 20.46
CA ALA A 358 15.25 -6.44 19.98
C ALA A 358 16.41 -7.44 19.97
N GLN A 359 16.10 -8.74 20.09
CA GLN A 359 17.10 -9.79 20.32
C GLN A 359 17.36 -10.70 19.11
N ASN A 360 16.54 -10.60 18.05
CA ASN A 360 16.53 -11.57 16.95
C ASN A 360 16.62 -10.93 15.56
N TRP A 361 17.40 -9.85 15.44
CA TRP A 361 17.67 -9.21 14.15
C TRP A 361 18.20 -10.20 13.10
N MET A 362 17.70 -10.10 11.88
CA MET A 362 18.11 -10.95 10.76
C MET A 362 18.03 -10.22 9.43
N TRP A 363 18.84 -10.66 8.47
CA TRP A 363 18.68 -10.33 7.06
C TRP A 363 17.76 -11.34 6.40
N LEU A 364 16.78 -10.86 5.64
CA LEU A 364 16.06 -11.73 4.70
C LEU A 364 16.91 -11.94 3.46
N HIS A 365 16.84 -13.16 2.92
CA HIS A 365 17.47 -13.55 1.67
C HIS A 365 16.40 -13.92 0.63
N ASN A 366 16.82 -13.96 -0.65
CA ASN A 366 16.00 -14.18 -1.85
C ASN A 366 15.10 -13.01 -2.26
N ILE A 367 15.01 -11.96 -1.46
CA ILE A 367 14.30 -10.72 -1.77
C ILE A 367 15.22 -9.53 -1.53
N TRP A 368 14.85 -8.37 -2.07
CA TRP A 368 15.58 -7.13 -1.76
C TRP A 368 15.18 -6.60 -0.38
N VAL A 369 16.18 -6.28 0.45
CA VAL A 369 16.00 -5.66 1.77
C VAL A 369 17.04 -4.56 1.97
N GLY A 370 16.60 -3.41 2.50
CA GLY A 370 17.47 -2.28 2.86
C GLY A 370 17.99 -2.31 4.30
N SER A 371 17.31 -3.06 5.19
CA SER A 371 17.67 -3.20 6.60
C SER A 371 17.27 -4.56 7.17
N GLN A 372 17.76 -4.85 8.39
CA GLN A 372 17.40 -6.07 9.13
C GLN A 372 15.98 -5.97 9.70
N ILE A 373 15.30 -7.11 9.79
CA ILE A 373 14.01 -7.25 10.48
C ILE A 373 14.17 -7.96 11.81
N ALA A 374 13.20 -7.80 12.72
CA ALA A 374 13.14 -8.53 13.99
C ALA A 374 11.80 -9.29 14.11
N PRO A 375 11.78 -10.62 13.87
CA PRO A 375 10.56 -11.43 13.93
C PRO A 375 9.78 -11.33 15.24
N SER A 376 10.46 -11.06 16.38
CA SER A 376 9.82 -10.96 17.69
C SER A 376 8.92 -9.73 17.85
N LEU A 377 9.08 -8.74 16.96
CA LEU A 377 8.33 -7.50 16.92
C LEU A 377 7.20 -7.52 15.88
N LEU A 378 7.13 -8.55 15.04
CA LEU A 378 6.06 -8.72 14.07
C LEU A 378 4.81 -9.28 14.75
N LYS A 379 4.11 -8.44 15.51
CA LYS A 379 2.82 -8.76 16.13
C LYS A 379 2.04 -7.48 16.42
N PRO A 380 0.70 -7.54 16.48
CA PRO A 380 -0.09 -6.43 16.98
C PRO A 380 0.29 -6.07 18.42
N GLU A 381 0.45 -4.79 18.69
CA GLU A 381 0.76 -4.23 20.02
C GLU A 381 -0.11 -2.99 20.26
N TYR A 382 -0.38 -2.64 21.52
CA TYR A 382 -0.91 -1.31 21.80
C TYR A 382 0.17 -0.26 21.56
N VAL A 383 -0.22 0.89 21.04
CA VAL A 383 0.58 2.10 20.94
C VAL A 383 -0.11 3.23 21.67
N ARG A 384 0.67 4.17 22.22
CA ARG A 384 0.15 5.27 23.02
C ARG A 384 0.55 6.63 22.48
N TYR A 385 -0.35 7.60 22.64
CA TYR A 385 -0.09 9.02 22.45
C TYR A 385 -0.53 9.77 23.70
N GLU A 386 0.33 10.66 24.19
CA GLU A 386 0.01 11.63 25.23
C GLU A 386 -0.18 12.98 24.57
N ASP A 387 -1.33 13.62 24.80
CA ASP A 387 -1.64 14.92 24.22
C ASP A 387 -0.99 16.07 25.01
N PRO A 388 -1.06 17.33 24.53
CA PRO A 388 -0.50 18.46 25.26
C PRO A 388 -1.08 18.66 26.67
N MET A 389 -2.29 18.16 26.96
CA MET A 389 -2.95 18.26 28.26
C MET A 389 -2.55 17.12 29.22
N GLY A 390 -1.80 16.13 28.74
CA GLY A 390 -1.40 14.94 29.49
C GLY A 390 -2.40 13.79 29.41
N GLU A 391 -3.42 13.87 28.54
CA GLU A 391 -4.34 12.76 28.31
C GLU A 391 -3.67 11.68 27.46
N VAL A 392 -3.76 10.43 27.93
CA VAL A 392 -3.17 9.27 27.25
C VAL A 392 -4.23 8.52 26.46
N HIS A 393 -3.97 8.35 25.17
CA HIS A 393 -4.81 7.60 24.24
C HIS A 393 -4.07 6.36 23.75
N LYS A 394 -4.78 5.23 23.59
CA LYS A 394 -4.20 3.96 23.12
C LYS A 394 -5.02 3.35 22.00
N ILE A 395 -4.34 2.77 21.01
CA ILE A 395 -4.94 1.97 19.93
C ILE A 395 -4.07 0.74 19.66
N ILE A 396 -4.64 -0.29 19.06
CA ILE A 396 -3.84 -1.43 18.58
C ILE A 396 -3.18 -1.05 17.25
N ALA A 397 -1.87 -1.22 17.14
CA ALA A 397 -1.14 -1.10 15.88
C ALA A 397 -0.91 -2.50 15.30
N VAL A 398 -1.17 -2.68 14.01
CA VAL A 398 -1.03 -3.96 13.28
C VAL A 398 0.10 -3.83 12.27
N PRO A 399 1.19 -4.60 12.39
CA PRO A 399 2.32 -4.48 11.48
C PRO A 399 1.95 -4.98 10.09
N ALA A 400 2.21 -4.16 9.09
CA ALA A 400 2.27 -4.55 7.70
C ALA A 400 3.75 -4.67 7.34
N GLU A 401 4.21 -5.88 7.02
CA GLU A 401 5.64 -6.13 6.84
C GLU A 401 6.09 -5.51 5.52
N ARG A 402 7.14 -4.68 5.59
CA ARG A 402 7.66 -3.88 4.48
C ARG A 402 8.15 -4.75 3.33
N TYR A 403 9.16 -5.58 3.57
CA TYR A 403 9.93 -6.18 2.50
C TYR A 403 9.25 -7.40 1.88
N ILE A 404 8.75 -8.30 2.72
CA ILE A 404 7.90 -9.44 2.39
C ILE A 404 6.61 -8.94 1.71
N GLY A 405 5.97 -7.89 2.23
CA GLY A 405 4.78 -7.28 1.62
C GLY A 405 5.06 -6.68 0.23
N ASN A 406 6.16 -5.93 0.09
CA ASN A 406 6.57 -5.40 -1.21
C ASN A 406 6.88 -6.48 -2.24
N GLU A 407 7.56 -7.56 -1.83
CA GLU A 407 7.88 -8.64 -2.77
C GLU A 407 6.64 -9.48 -3.10
N ASP A 408 5.72 -9.66 -2.15
CA ASP A 408 4.39 -10.21 -2.42
C ASP A 408 3.67 -9.40 -3.51
N ALA A 409 3.67 -8.07 -3.37
CA ALA A 409 3.07 -7.14 -4.32
C ALA A 409 3.67 -7.25 -5.74
N ARG A 410 4.93 -7.66 -5.88
CA ARG A 410 5.57 -7.82 -7.20
C ARG A 410 5.09 -9.08 -7.94
N GLY A 411 4.69 -10.12 -7.23
CA GLY A 411 4.23 -11.35 -7.89
C GLY A 411 4.04 -12.60 -7.04
N GLY A 412 3.92 -12.48 -5.70
CA GLY A 412 3.67 -13.63 -4.81
C GLY A 412 4.70 -14.76 -5.02
N PHE A 413 4.29 -15.99 -5.34
CA PHE A 413 5.20 -17.11 -5.64
C PHE A 413 6.19 -16.84 -6.77
N GLY A 414 5.88 -15.95 -7.71
CA GLY A 414 6.79 -15.53 -8.76
C GLY A 414 7.94 -14.64 -8.29
N ALA A 415 7.80 -14.02 -7.11
CA ALA A 415 8.74 -13.04 -6.58
C ALA A 415 9.16 -13.37 -5.12
N LEU A 416 8.20 -13.34 -4.19
CA LEU A 416 8.40 -13.59 -2.77
C LEU A 416 8.80 -15.04 -2.45
N GLN A 417 8.22 -16.04 -3.13
CA GLN A 417 8.42 -17.46 -2.79
C GLN A 417 8.12 -17.76 -1.30
N TYR A 418 6.84 -17.64 -0.90
CA TYR A 418 6.42 -17.66 0.52
C TYR A 418 7.12 -18.70 1.42
N PRO A 419 7.25 -20.00 1.05
CA PRO A 419 7.84 -21.00 1.93
C PRO A 419 9.29 -20.69 2.30
N ASP A 420 10.05 -20.11 1.37
CA ASP A 420 11.48 -19.85 1.54
C ASP A 420 11.72 -18.60 2.38
N VAL A 421 10.94 -17.53 2.16
CA VAL A 421 11.11 -16.28 2.90
C VAL A 421 10.46 -16.34 4.28
N LEU A 422 9.21 -16.81 4.38
CA LEU A 422 8.55 -16.96 5.69
C LEU A 422 9.21 -18.10 6.50
N GLY A 423 9.82 -19.08 5.84
CA GLY A 423 10.69 -20.09 6.46
C GLY A 423 11.85 -19.47 7.24
N GLN A 424 12.50 -18.45 6.71
CA GLN A 424 13.59 -17.76 7.41
C GLN A 424 13.10 -17.05 8.69
N VAL A 425 11.91 -16.43 8.64
CA VAL A 425 11.27 -15.81 9.82
C VAL A 425 10.97 -16.86 10.89
N TYR A 426 10.41 -18.00 10.48
CA TYR A 426 10.14 -19.14 11.35
C TYR A 426 11.44 -19.66 12.00
N ASP A 427 12.46 -19.94 11.20
CA ASP A 427 13.72 -20.53 11.66
C ASP A 427 14.44 -19.60 12.63
N GLN A 428 14.46 -18.29 12.36
CA GLN A 428 15.06 -17.31 13.25
C GLN A 428 14.33 -17.22 14.59
N MET A 429 12.99 -17.25 14.56
CA MET A 429 12.19 -17.23 15.79
C MET A 429 12.46 -18.47 16.65
N VAL A 430 12.54 -19.66 16.03
CA VAL A 430 12.86 -20.91 16.73
C VAL A 430 14.27 -20.89 17.28
N ALA A 431 15.26 -20.51 16.46
CA ALA A 431 16.67 -20.49 16.85
C ALA A 431 16.95 -19.54 18.02
N THR A 432 16.21 -18.42 18.10
CA THR A 432 16.36 -17.42 19.16
C THR A 432 15.44 -17.67 20.37
N GLY A 433 14.53 -18.65 20.32
CA GLY A 433 13.58 -18.92 21.39
C GLY A 433 12.61 -17.77 21.66
N THR A 434 12.32 -16.96 20.63
CA THR A 434 11.51 -15.73 20.76
C THR A 434 10.01 -15.94 20.49
N PHE A 435 9.57 -17.17 20.25
CA PHE A 435 8.17 -17.50 20.05
C PHE A 435 7.36 -17.27 21.34
N ASP A 436 6.32 -16.44 21.23
CA ASP A 436 5.31 -16.24 22.28
C ASP A 436 3.99 -16.87 21.82
N PRO A 437 3.57 -18.03 22.37
CA PRO A 437 2.34 -18.68 21.93
C PRO A 437 1.07 -17.87 22.26
N ARG A 438 1.14 -16.91 23.18
CA ARG A 438 0.01 -16.02 23.51
C ARG A 438 -0.11 -14.84 22.54
N HIS A 439 0.99 -14.45 21.91
CA HIS A 439 1.05 -13.37 20.93
C HIS A 439 2.00 -13.79 19.79
N PRO A 440 1.65 -14.86 19.03
CA PRO A 440 2.53 -15.43 18.02
C PRO A 440 2.73 -14.42 16.88
N PRO A 441 3.81 -14.51 16.09
CA PRO A 441 4.05 -13.53 15.05
C PRO A 441 2.89 -13.40 14.07
N PHE A 442 2.52 -12.16 13.76
CA PHE A 442 1.54 -11.78 12.76
C PHE A 442 1.93 -10.50 12.06
N PHE A 443 1.82 -10.51 10.73
CA PHE A 443 2.01 -9.34 9.90
C PHE A 443 1.14 -9.41 8.64
N LEU A 444 0.86 -8.24 8.08
CA LEU A 444 0.12 -8.10 6.83
C LEU A 444 1.06 -7.99 5.64
N LEU A 445 0.76 -8.74 4.58
CA LEU A 445 1.24 -8.50 3.23
C LEU A 445 0.30 -7.47 2.61
N HIS A 446 0.72 -6.21 2.62
CA HIS A 446 -0.09 -5.10 2.10
C HIS A 446 0.46 -4.61 0.77
N SER A 447 -0.44 -4.29 -0.16
CA SER A 447 -0.07 -3.71 -1.44
C SER A 447 -1.23 -2.94 -2.04
N ASP A 448 -0.93 -2.11 -3.04
CA ASP A 448 -1.94 -1.74 -4.03
C ASP A 448 -2.57 -3.00 -4.64
N GLY A 449 -3.89 -2.97 -4.76
CA GLY A 449 -4.71 -4.08 -5.23
C GLY A 449 -5.10 -3.95 -6.69
N ASP A 450 -4.79 -2.83 -7.34
CA ASP A 450 -5.22 -2.44 -8.68
C ASP A 450 -4.08 -1.97 -9.59
N ASN A 451 -2.84 -1.98 -9.09
CA ASN A 451 -1.62 -1.69 -9.83
C ASN A 451 -0.91 -2.97 -10.31
N HIS A 452 0.05 -2.85 -11.23
CA HIS A 452 0.75 -4.01 -11.81
C HIS A 452 1.42 -4.91 -10.75
N GLY A 453 1.42 -6.23 -10.96
CA GLY A 453 1.83 -7.21 -9.95
C GLY A 453 0.64 -7.59 -9.05
N GLY A 454 0.50 -6.93 -7.90
CA GLY A 454 -0.52 -7.20 -6.89
C GLY A 454 -1.97 -6.95 -7.32
N GLY A 455 -2.17 -6.24 -8.43
CA GLY A 455 -3.44 -6.00 -9.12
C GLY A 455 -3.63 -6.79 -10.42
N ALA A 456 -2.76 -7.75 -10.74
CA ALA A 456 -2.91 -8.60 -11.92
C ALA A 456 -3.84 -9.80 -11.66
N ASP A 457 -4.46 -10.34 -12.71
CA ASP A 457 -5.30 -11.55 -12.61
C ASP A 457 -4.49 -12.72 -12.03
N SER A 458 -3.24 -12.88 -12.47
CA SER A 458 -2.36 -13.96 -12.04
C SER A 458 -2.13 -13.96 -10.53
N TYR A 459 -2.20 -12.81 -9.85
CA TYR A 459 -2.09 -12.73 -8.40
C TYR A 459 -3.34 -13.31 -7.69
N TYR A 460 -4.53 -12.87 -8.08
CA TYR A 460 -5.77 -13.26 -7.42
C TYR A 460 -6.26 -14.67 -7.80
N TYR A 461 -5.82 -15.18 -8.95
CA TYR A 461 -6.15 -16.52 -9.42
C TYR A 461 -5.00 -17.50 -9.17
N HIS A 462 -3.94 -17.45 -9.98
CA HIS A 462 -2.88 -18.46 -9.96
C HIS A 462 -2.08 -18.44 -8.66
N ASN A 463 -1.54 -17.29 -8.26
CA ASN A 463 -0.75 -17.16 -7.02
C ASN A 463 -1.58 -17.53 -5.78
N THR A 464 -2.84 -17.09 -5.72
CA THR A 464 -3.74 -17.45 -4.62
C THR A 464 -3.97 -18.96 -4.55
N GLY A 465 -4.18 -19.64 -5.68
CA GLY A 465 -4.31 -21.08 -5.75
C GLY A 465 -3.06 -21.84 -5.27
N GLU A 466 -1.87 -21.35 -5.62
CA GLU A 466 -0.60 -21.90 -5.12
C GLU A 466 -0.42 -21.68 -3.62
N LEU A 467 -0.83 -20.51 -3.11
CA LEU A 467 -0.80 -20.19 -1.68
C LEU A 467 -1.71 -21.12 -0.88
N VAL A 468 -2.93 -21.36 -1.36
CA VAL A 468 -3.85 -22.32 -0.75
C VAL A 468 -3.22 -23.72 -0.72
N ARG A 469 -2.63 -24.18 -1.83
CA ARG A 469 -1.99 -25.50 -1.91
C ARG A 469 -0.81 -25.62 -0.94
N TRP A 470 0.02 -24.59 -0.84
CA TRP A 470 1.13 -24.56 0.11
C TRP A 470 0.63 -24.65 1.56
N LEU A 471 -0.36 -23.84 1.93
CA LEU A 471 -0.94 -23.87 3.27
C LEU A 471 -1.63 -25.20 3.58
N GLN A 472 -2.16 -25.93 2.61
CA GLN A 472 -2.66 -27.29 2.84
C GLN A 472 -1.55 -28.30 3.18
N GLY A 473 -0.30 -28.02 2.81
CA GLY A 473 0.84 -28.92 3.02
C GLY A 473 1.79 -28.55 4.18
N ASP A 474 1.82 -27.28 4.60
CA ASP A 474 2.79 -26.79 5.59
C ASP A 474 2.10 -26.19 6.83
N PRO A 475 2.06 -26.91 7.98
CA PRO A 475 1.36 -26.45 9.18
C PRO A 475 2.07 -25.31 9.92
N ARG A 476 3.30 -24.94 9.54
CA ARG A 476 4.07 -23.87 10.18
C ARG A 476 3.52 -22.47 9.89
N PHE A 477 2.67 -22.34 8.87
CA PHE A 477 2.14 -21.06 8.40
C PHE A 477 0.62 -21.06 8.41
N GLU A 478 -0.01 -19.94 8.73
CA GLU A 478 -1.48 -19.78 8.68
C GLU A 478 -1.84 -18.42 8.09
N LEU A 479 -2.60 -18.45 7.00
CA LEU A 479 -3.29 -17.26 6.50
C LEU A 479 -4.51 -16.99 7.38
N ILE A 480 -4.55 -15.82 8.01
CA ILE A 480 -5.60 -15.45 8.97
C ILE A 480 -6.02 -13.98 8.74
N THR A 481 -7.31 -13.69 8.90
CA THR A 481 -7.77 -12.30 8.92
C THR A 481 -7.28 -11.56 10.16
N THR A 482 -7.06 -10.25 10.07
CA THR A 482 -6.68 -9.42 11.24
C THR A 482 -7.67 -9.58 12.40
N ARG A 483 -8.97 -9.70 12.09
CA ARG A 483 -10.02 -9.84 13.11
C ARG A 483 -9.97 -11.20 13.81
N ASP A 484 -9.78 -12.28 13.08
CA ASP A 484 -9.57 -13.60 13.68
C ASP A 484 -8.30 -13.61 14.54
N TYR A 485 -7.20 -13.01 14.05
CA TYR A 485 -5.96 -12.92 14.84
C TYR A 485 -6.19 -12.16 16.14
N LEU A 486 -6.78 -10.94 16.10
CA LEU A 486 -7.02 -10.13 17.30
C LEU A 486 -8.02 -10.78 18.27
N GLN A 487 -8.95 -11.60 17.77
CA GLN A 487 -9.87 -12.38 18.61
C GLN A 487 -9.17 -13.54 19.32
N LEU A 488 -8.21 -14.21 18.66
CA LEU A 488 -7.46 -15.33 19.22
C LEU A 488 -6.30 -14.89 20.13
N PHE A 489 -5.60 -13.83 19.73
CA PHE A 489 -4.35 -13.34 20.31
C PHE A 489 -4.40 -11.83 20.57
N PRO A 490 -5.35 -11.32 21.38
CA PRO A 490 -5.43 -9.90 21.67
C PRO A 490 -4.14 -9.42 22.37
N PRO A 491 -3.60 -8.24 22.02
CA PRO A 491 -2.43 -7.71 22.69
C PRO A 491 -2.70 -7.38 24.15
N ASP A 492 -1.65 -7.40 24.96
CA ASP A 492 -1.68 -7.06 26.39
C ASP A 492 -2.00 -5.56 26.58
N PRO A 493 -3.15 -5.19 27.17
CA PRO A 493 -3.57 -3.80 27.32
C PRO A 493 -2.73 -2.98 28.30
N ASP A 494 -1.94 -3.63 29.16
CA ASP A 494 -1.05 -2.97 30.12
C ASP A 494 0.31 -2.60 29.50
N LYS A 495 0.59 -3.09 28.29
CA LYS A 495 1.80 -2.77 27.53
C LYS A 495 1.46 -1.78 26.43
N ALA A 496 2.42 -0.93 26.08
CA ALA A 496 2.36 -0.12 24.88
C ALA A 496 3.77 0.11 24.33
N ALA A 497 3.91 0.00 23.02
CA ALA A 497 5.14 0.33 22.30
C ALA A 497 5.08 1.76 21.75
N HIS A 498 6.26 2.33 21.48
CA HIS A 498 6.40 3.49 20.60
C HIS A 498 6.53 3.02 19.15
N ILE A 499 5.95 3.77 18.21
CA ILE A 499 6.15 3.59 16.77
C ILE A 499 6.55 4.96 16.23
N GLU A 500 7.67 5.00 15.52
CA GLU A 500 8.12 6.20 14.80
C GLU A 500 7.04 6.63 13.80
N GLY A 501 6.88 7.93 13.58
CA GLY A 501 5.99 8.38 12.50
C GLY A 501 6.52 7.91 11.14
N GLY A 502 5.65 7.78 10.15
CA GLY A 502 6.07 7.64 8.75
C GLY A 502 5.11 6.84 7.90
N SER A 503 5.48 6.68 6.62
CA SER A 503 4.68 6.00 5.60
C SER A 503 5.33 4.69 5.11
N TRP A 504 4.67 3.99 4.19
CA TRP A 504 5.27 2.84 3.52
C TRP A 504 6.36 3.19 2.51
N SER A 505 7.14 2.18 2.11
CA SER A 505 8.25 2.41 1.18
C SER A 505 7.84 2.90 -0.21
N GLY A 506 6.59 2.66 -0.63
CA GLY A 506 6.08 3.02 -1.95
C GLY A 506 5.98 4.53 -2.19
N ALA A 507 5.89 5.34 -1.12
CA ALA A 507 5.72 6.78 -1.22
C ALA A 507 7.03 7.55 -1.01
N ASP A 508 7.63 7.43 0.19
CA ASP A 508 8.78 8.26 0.61
C ASP A 508 9.92 7.45 1.24
N ASN A 509 9.89 6.14 1.03
CA ASN A 509 10.70 5.16 1.72
C ASN A 509 10.48 5.08 3.25
N GLY A 510 9.51 5.81 3.80
CA GLY A 510 9.15 5.89 5.21
C GLY A 510 9.79 7.06 5.96
N ASP A 511 9.85 8.27 5.38
CA ASP A 511 10.38 9.43 6.11
C ASP A 511 9.48 9.79 7.32
N PRO A 512 10.04 9.94 8.54
CA PRO A 512 9.23 10.18 9.73
C PRO A 512 8.50 11.52 9.80
N GLN A 513 8.93 12.49 8.98
CA GLN A 513 8.29 13.79 8.88
C GLN A 513 7.42 13.92 7.63
N PHE A 514 7.24 12.83 6.86
CA PHE A 514 6.43 12.81 5.63
C PHE A 514 6.96 13.77 4.55
N MET A 515 8.29 13.93 4.46
CA MET A 515 8.93 14.96 3.62
C MET A 515 8.68 14.81 2.11
N LYS A 516 8.25 13.62 1.63
CA LYS A 516 7.77 13.46 0.24
C LYS A 516 6.59 14.37 -0.08
N TRP A 517 5.73 14.63 0.90
CA TRP A 517 4.59 15.54 0.77
C TRP A 517 4.96 16.99 1.07
N PHE A 518 6.24 17.29 1.31
CA PHE A 518 6.81 18.63 1.47
C PHE A 518 7.88 18.91 0.40
N SER A 519 7.86 18.22 -0.73
CA SER A 519 8.91 18.24 -1.75
C SER A 519 9.51 19.63 -2.00
N ARG A 520 10.84 19.72 -2.11
CA ARG A 520 11.60 20.99 -2.20
C ARG A 520 11.47 21.90 -0.96
N TYR A 521 11.14 21.37 0.22
CA TYR A 521 11.06 22.14 1.48
C TYR A 521 12.34 22.89 1.85
N ASN A 522 13.48 22.46 1.32
CA ASN A 522 14.80 23.09 1.53
C ASN A 522 15.16 24.12 0.44
N GLU A 523 14.28 24.34 -0.54
CA GLU A 523 14.40 25.39 -1.55
C GLU A 523 13.65 26.66 -1.13
N PRO A 524 13.88 27.81 -1.78
CA PRO A 524 13.12 29.03 -1.50
C PRO A 524 11.61 28.92 -1.72
N TYR A 525 11.17 27.93 -2.51
CA TYR A 525 9.77 27.65 -2.81
C TYR A 525 9.53 26.15 -2.94
N SER A 526 8.48 25.67 -2.29
CA SER A 526 7.97 24.30 -2.42
C SER A 526 6.50 24.35 -2.87
N PRO A 527 6.15 23.72 -4.02
CA PRO A 527 4.76 23.61 -4.46
C PRO A 527 3.88 22.86 -3.45
N ASP A 528 4.47 21.88 -2.78
CA ASP A 528 3.86 21.05 -1.77
C ASP A 528 3.54 21.84 -0.49
N LEU A 529 4.51 22.59 0.03
CA LEU A 529 4.30 23.49 1.18
C LEU A 529 3.35 24.64 0.85
N ASN A 530 3.36 25.14 -0.40
CA ASN A 530 2.35 26.07 -0.89
C ASN A 530 0.94 25.47 -0.76
N SER A 531 0.76 24.23 -1.20
CA SER A 531 -0.52 23.52 -1.08
C SER A 531 -0.95 23.35 0.38
N TRP A 532 -0.03 22.99 1.28
CA TRP A 532 -0.34 22.88 2.72
C TRP A 532 -0.70 24.22 3.36
N ALA A 533 -0.05 25.32 3.00
CA ALA A 533 -0.39 26.65 3.48
C ALA A 533 -1.80 27.09 3.02
N ILE A 534 -2.17 26.77 1.78
CA ILE A 534 -3.50 27.04 1.22
C ILE A 534 -4.56 26.17 1.91
N LEU A 535 -4.29 24.87 2.07
CA LEU A 535 -5.20 23.94 2.72
C LEU A 535 -5.42 24.29 4.19
N THR A 536 -4.38 24.75 4.90
CA THR A 536 -4.50 25.22 6.30
C THR A 536 -5.46 26.41 6.39
N ALA A 537 -5.38 27.36 5.45
CA ALA A 537 -6.32 28.47 5.38
C ALA A 537 -7.74 28.02 5.04
N LEU A 538 -7.89 27.13 4.05
CA LEU A 538 -9.19 26.56 3.68
C LEU A 538 -9.86 25.85 4.86
N GLN A 539 -9.10 25.06 5.62
CA GLN A 539 -9.56 24.38 6.82
C GLN A 539 -10.07 25.38 7.85
N SER A 540 -9.27 26.40 8.18
CA SER A 540 -9.68 27.47 9.10
C SER A 540 -10.99 28.15 8.68
N ILE A 541 -11.12 28.53 7.39
CA ILE A 541 -12.30 29.22 6.86
C ILE A 541 -13.55 28.34 6.97
N VAL A 542 -13.49 27.10 6.49
CA VAL A 542 -14.63 26.17 6.52
C VAL A 542 -15.00 25.81 7.95
N HIS A 543 -14.01 25.60 8.82
CA HIS A 543 -14.24 25.29 10.24
C HIS A 543 -14.89 26.46 10.98
N SER A 544 -14.47 27.69 10.69
CA SER A 544 -15.08 28.90 11.28
C SER A 544 -16.55 29.05 10.90
N LEU A 545 -16.89 28.79 9.63
CA LEU A 545 -18.29 28.79 9.20
C LEU A 545 -19.08 27.64 9.83
N GLU A 546 -18.53 26.42 9.86
CA GLU A 546 -19.18 25.25 10.46
C GLU A 546 -19.49 25.46 11.94
N ASP A 547 -18.58 26.08 12.69
CA ASP A 547 -18.74 26.31 14.13
C ASP A 547 -19.72 27.46 14.43
N ALA A 548 -19.85 28.44 13.52
CA ALA A 548 -20.73 29.59 13.68
C ALA A 548 -22.15 29.37 13.13
N ASP A 549 -22.28 28.70 11.99
CA ASP A 549 -23.54 28.44 11.28
C ASP A 549 -23.54 27.04 10.62
N PRO A 550 -23.70 25.96 11.41
CA PRO A 550 -23.73 24.60 10.88
C PRO A 550 -24.93 24.32 9.95
N GLY A 551 -25.92 25.22 9.90
CA GLY A 551 -27.09 25.13 9.01
C GLY A 551 -26.93 25.85 7.67
N ASN A 552 -25.76 26.47 7.42
CA ASN A 552 -25.50 27.19 6.18
C ASN A 552 -25.61 26.26 4.95
N SER A 553 -26.35 26.69 3.94
CA SER A 553 -26.66 25.87 2.76
C SER A 553 -25.45 25.56 1.86
N ASN A 554 -24.39 26.36 1.93
CA ASN A 554 -23.17 26.19 1.14
C ASN A 554 -22.10 25.37 1.88
N LEU A 555 -22.26 25.18 3.19
CA LEU A 555 -21.26 24.54 4.04
C LEU A 555 -20.94 23.10 3.61
N GLU A 556 -21.95 22.32 3.24
CA GLU A 556 -21.73 20.94 2.81
C GLU A 556 -20.81 20.85 1.59
N GLN A 557 -21.06 21.69 0.59
CA GLN A 557 -20.27 21.73 -0.65
C GLN A 557 -18.86 22.26 -0.39
N ALA A 558 -18.72 23.33 0.39
CA ALA A 558 -17.40 23.87 0.76
C ALA A 558 -16.58 22.86 1.59
N ALA A 559 -17.22 22.17 2.54
CA ALA A 559 -16.56 21.13 3.32
C ALA A 559 -16.17 19.91 2.48
N ARG A 560 -16.98 19.52 1.48
CA ARG A 560 -16.61 18.46 0.56
C ARG A 560 -15.36 18.84 -0.25
N LEU A 561 -15.30 20.06 -0.80
CA LEU A 561 -14.11 20.57 -1.50
C LEU A 561 -12.87 20.57 -0.60
N MET A 562 -13.02 21.00 0.66
CA MET A 562 -11.94 20.93 1.64
C MET A 562 -11.46 19.49 1.86
N LEU A 563 -12.36 18.53 2.07
CA LEU A 563 -11.96 17.13 2.30
C LEU A 563 -11.34 16.49 1.05
N THR A 564 -11.80 16.84 -0.16
CA THR A 564 -11.16 16.42 -1.41
C THR A 564 -9.74 16.97 -1.53
N ALA A 565 -9.53 18.24 -1.15
CA ALA A 565 -8.22 18.89 -1.18
C ALA A 565 -7.19 18.26 -0.23
N GLU A 566 -7.62 17.43 0.74
CA GLU A 566 -6.73 16.72 1.66
C GLU A 566 -6.08 15.45 1.07
N THR A 567 -6.49 15.01 -0.13
CA THR A 567 -6.02 13.75 -0.73
C THR A 567 -4.50 13.71 -0.94
N SER A 568 -3.83 12.67 -0.43
CA SER A 568 -2.36 12.53 -0.49
C SER A 568 -1.81 12.56 -1.92
N CYS A 569 -2.65 12.26 -2.92
CA CYS A 569 -2.27 12.15 -4.32
C CYS A 569 -1.80 13.46 -4.96
N TYR A 570 -2.29 14.61 -4.49
CA TYR A 570 -1.98 15.91 -5.10
C TYR A 570 -0.51 16.33 -4.91
N TRP A 571 0.19 15.71 -3.97
CA TRP A 571 1.62 15.90 -3.71
C TRP A 571 2.51 14.83 -4.35
N TYR A 572 1.92 13.76 -4.90
CA TYR A 572 2.72 12.63 -5.40
C TYR A 572 3.55 13.00 -6.64
N TRP A 573 3.02 13.92 -7.45
CA TRP A 573 3.53 14.33 -8.76
C TRP A 573 4.10 15.77 -8.77
N THR A 574 4.85 16.15 -7.73
CA THR A 574 5.38 17.52 -7.57
C THR A 574 6.07 18.05 -8.83
N GLY A 575 5.79 19.31 -9.15
CA GLY A 575 6.43 20.04 -10.25
C GLY A 575 5.70 19.89 -11.58
N GLN A 576 4.49 19.32 -11.55
CA GLN A 576 3.55 19.35 -12.66
C GLN A 576 2.44 20.34 -12.33
N ASP A 577 2.31 21.41 -13.12
CA ASP A 577 1.38 22.52 -12.85
C ASP A 577 -0.06 22.07 -12.54
N VAL A 578 -0.54 21.00 -13.21
CA VAL A 578 -1.88 20.46 -13.01
C VAL A 578 -2.06 19.84 -11.62
N TRP A 579 -1.04 19.15 -11.08
CA TRP A 579 -1.10 18.52 -9.76
C TRP A 579 -0.85 19.53 -8.65
N ASP A 580 0.16 20.39 -8.84
CA ASP A 580 0.53 21.44 -7.89
C ASP A 580 -0.63 22.46 -7.67
N SER A 581 -1.57 22.57 -8.62
CA SER A 581 -2.72 23.49 -8.55
C SER A 581 -4.00 22.91 -7.96
N GLN A 582 -4.09 21.59 -7.74
CA GLN A 582 -5.36 20.93 -7.36
C GLN A 582 -5.95 21.47 -6.06
N VAL A 583 -5.11 21.62 -5.03
CA VAL A 583 -5.52 22.16 -3.73
C VAL A 583 -6.02 23.60 -3.88
N THR A 584 -5.34 24.42 -4.69
CA THR A 584 -5.73 25.80 -4.95
C THR A 584 -7.06 25.90 -5.68
N TRP A 585 -7.31 25.04 -6.67
CA TRP A 585 -8.59 25.01 -7.36
C TRP A 585 -9.75 24.67 -6.42
N ALA A 586 -9.58 23.65 -5.56
CA ALA A 586 -10.59 23.31 -4.56
C ALA A 586 -10.79 24.45 -3.54
N ALA A 587 -9.70 25.07 -3.07
CA ALA A 587 -9.77 26.18 -2.13
C ALA A 587 -10.46 27.41 -2.72
N ASN A 588 -10.13 27.79 -3.96
CA ASN A 588 -10.76 28.93 -4.64
C ASN A 588 -12.24 28.67 -4.96
N ALA A 589 -12.59 27.44 -5.33
CA ALA A 589 -13.98 27.03 -5.54
C ALA A 589 -14.76 27.10 -4.22
N ALA A 590 -14.22 26.57 -3.12
CA ALA A 590 -14.86 26.63 -1.81
C ALA A 590 -15.01 28.07 -1.34
N HIS A 591 -13.94 28.87 -1.41
CA HIS A 591 -13.98 30.28 -1.04
C HIS A 591 -15.04 31.07 -1.83
N SER A 592 -15.20 30.80 -3.13
CA SER A 592 -16.23 31.45 -3.94
C SER A 592 -17.66 31.15 -3.48
N LEU A 593 -17.89 30.00 -2.84
CA LEU A 593 -19.20 29.61 -2.31
C LEU A 593 -19.53 30.32 -0.99
N ILE A 594 -18.53 30.60 -0.14
CA ILE A 594 -18.75 31.00 1.26
C ILE A 594 -18.14 32.36 1.64
N SER A 595 -17.42 33.05 0.75
CA SER A 595 -16.73 34.31 1.08
C SER A 595 -17.64 35.38 1.68
N THR A 596 -18.86 35.54 1.15
CA THR A 596 -19.84 36.51 1.70
C THR A 596 -20.31 36.13 3.11
N ASP A 597 -20.46 34.84 3.39
CA ASP A 597 -20.82 34.35 4.73
C ASP A 597 -19.69 34.59 5.73
N ILE A 598 -18.44 34.40 5.30
CA ILE A 598 -17.24 34.68 6.09
C ILE A 598 -17.10 36.18 6.37
N ASP A 599 -17.28 37.03 5.37
CA ASP A 599 -17.26 38.49 5.56
C ASP A 599 -18.32 38.94 6.58
N ALA A 600 -19.54 38.37 6.49
CA ALA A 600 -20.61 38.63 7.45
C ALA A 600 -20.26 38.11 8.85
N LEU A 601 -19.64 36.93 8.95
CA LEU A 601 -19.18 36.35 10.21
C LEU A 601 -18.15 37.26 10.90
N ILE A 602 -17.12 37.70 10.16
CA ILE A 602 -16.09 38.62 10.64
C ILE A 602 -16.71 39.95 11.09
N ALA A 603 -17.55 40.56 10.24
CA ALA A 603 -18.20 41.84 10.53
C ALA A 603 -19.12 41.78 11.77
N SER A 604 -19.78 40.64 11.99
CA SER A 604 -20.62 40.42 13.17
C SER A 604 -19.83 40.15 14.45
N GLY A 605 -18.53 39.81 14.33
CA GLY A 605 -17.67 39.42 15.44
C GLY A 605 -18.11 38.14 16.14
N LYS A 606 -18.88 37.27 15.46
CA LYS A 606 -19.42 36.02 16.00
C LYS A 606 -18.51 34.80 15.80
N ASP A 607 -17.36 34.99 15.16
CA ASP A 607 -16.35 33.94 15.04
C ASP A 607 -15.89 33.44 16.41
N ARG A 608 -15.80 32.12 16.54
CA ARG A 608 -15.47 31.38 17.76
C ARG A 608 -14.51 30.22 17.48
N ALA A 609 -14.14 30.01 16.22
CA ALA A 609 -13.17 28.99 15.90
C ALA A 609 -11.80 29.46 16.40
N ALA A 610 -11.00 28.51 16.90
CA ALA A 610 -9.61 28.78 17.21
C ALA A 610 -8.75 28.64 15.95
N PRO A 611 -7.54 29.21 15.92
CA PRO A 611 -6.66 29.13 14.76
C PRO A 611 -6.42 27.70 14.27
N ALA A 612 -6.39 27.51 12.94
CA ALA A 612 -5.92 26.26 12.36
C ALA A 612 -4.39 26.22 12.43
N ILE A 613 -3.83 25.12 12.95
CA ILE A 613 -2.39 24.90 13.07
C ILE A 613 -2.02 23.67 12.26
N PHE A 614 -1.14 23.85 11.27
CA PHE A 614 -0.54 22.74 10.54
C PHE A 614 0.48 22.01 11.43
N PRO A 615 0.46 20.66 11.47
CA PRO A 615 1.50 19.85 12.10
C PRO A 615 2.93 20.38 11.90
N PRO A 616 3.71 20.60 12.97
CA PRO A 616 5.04 21.13 12.82
C PRO A 616 6.01 20.12 12.22
N TRP A 617 7.00 20.64 11.50
CA TRP A 617 8.19 19.89 11.05
C TRP A 617 9.45 20.62 11.50
N VAL A 618 10.59 19.91 11.55
CA VAL A 618 11.88 20.44 12.00
C VAL A 618 12.95 20.21 10.94
N THR A 619 13.75 21.25 10.67
CA THR A 619 14.95 21.14 9.85
C THR A 619 16.21 21.56 10.62
N PRO A 620 17.34 20.84 10.48
CA PRO A 620 17.43 19.50 9.89
C PRO A 620 16.62 18.48 10.71
N GLU A 621 16.30 17.33 10.11
CA GLU A 621 15.41 16.32 10.70
C GLU A 621 16.02 15.63 11.92
N ASN A 622 17.35 15.52 11.94
CA ASN A 622 18.13 15.01 13.06
C ASN A 622 19.20 16.02 13.48
N PRO A 623 18.87 17.02 14.32
CA PRO A 623 19.82 18.02 14.79
C PRO A 623 21.04 17.38 15.49
N GLY A 624 22.23 17.67 14.99
CA GLY A 624 23.50 17.07 15.42
C GLY A 624 23.71 15.59 15.06
N GLY A 625 22.79 15.00 14.30
CA GLY A 625 22.89 13.65 13.75
C GLY A 625 23.30 13.66 12.28
N LYS A 626 22.49 13.03 11.42
CA LYS A 626 22.70 12.99 9.97
C LYS A 626 21.58 13.69 9.23
N LYS A 627 21.90 14.28 8.08
CA LYS A 627 20.95 14.80 7.10
C LYS A 627 21.28 14.29 5.71
N TRP A 628 20.34 14.44 4.78
CA TRP A 628 20.58 14.12 3.38
C TRP A 628 21.57 15.08 2.73
N GLY A 629 22.49 14.52 1.95
CA GLY A 629 23.29 15.21 0.95
C GLY A 629 23.02 14.62 -0.44
N GLN A 630 23.65 15.18 -1.48
CA GLN A 630 23.48 14.67 -2.84
C GLN A 630 24.11 13.27 -2.99
N GLY A 631 23.27 12.23 -2.93
CA GLY A 631 23.70 10.83 -3.02
C GLY A 631 24.51 10.35 -1.82
N CYS A 632 24.44 11.03 -0.67
CA CYS A 632 25.20 10.70 0.53
C CYS A 632 24.48 11.14 1.81
N LEU A 633 25.05 10.76 2.96
CA LEU A 633 24.69 11.30 4.28
C LEU A 633 25.74 12.33 4.72
N LEU A 634 25.28 13.46 5.24
CA LEU A 634 26.11 14.51 5.81
C LEU A 634 25.85 14.64 7.31
N ASP A 635 26.79 15.20 8.05
CA ASP A 635 26.53 15.63 9.43
C ASP A 635 25.53 16.80 9.43
N ALA A 636 24.51 16.69 10.26
CA ALA A 636 23.54 17.74 10.47
C ALA A 636 24.09 18.78 11.46
N PRO A 637 23.83 20.09 11.26
CA PRO A 637 24.09 21.09 12.28
C PRO A 637 23.29 20.79 13.56
N ARG A 638 23.74 21.34 14.69
CA ARG A 638 23.03 21.18 15.98
C ARG A 638 21.87 22.16 16.11
N GLU A 639 22.00 23.29 15.44
CA GLU A 639 20.95 24.28 15.25
C GLU A 639 19.78 23.66 14.48
N ALA A 640 18.57 23.91 14.96
CA ALA A 640 17.37 23.38 14.37
C ALA A 640 16.24 24.40 14.45
N THR A 641 15.40 24.40 13.42
CA THR A 641 14.27 25.31 13.30
C THR A 641 12.99 24.48 13.23
N ALA A 642 12.02 24.79 14.09
CA ALA A 642 10.65 24.29 13.97
C ALA A 642 9.85 25.19 13.05
N HIS A 643 8.97 24.59 12.25
CA HIS A 643 8.21 25.22 11.18
C HIS A 643 6.73 24.86 11.27
N THR A 644 5.82 25.75 10.86
CA THR A 644 4.37 25.48 10.80
C THR A 644 3.65 26.50 9.91
N PHE A 645 2.41 26.20 9.54
CA PHE A 645 1.45 27.13 8.95
C PHE A 645 0.30 27.39 9.91
N ILE A 646 -0.14 28.65 10.01
CA ILE A 646 -1.26 29.02 10.87
C ILE A 646 -2.15 30.03 10.15
N HIS A 647 -3.47 29.83 10.24
CA HIS A 647 -4.47 30.76 9.72
C HIS A 647 -5.66 30.88 10.68
N ASP A 648 -6.25 32.07 10.70
CA ASP A 648 -7.49 32.38 11.40
C ASP A 648 -8.19 33.55 10.69
N ILE A 649 -9.52 33.47 10.53
CA ILE A 649 -10.29 34.49 9.79
C ILE A 649 -10.39 35.83 10.53
N SER A 650 -10.27 35.81 11.87
CA SER A 650 -10.19 37.02 12.71
C SER A 650 -8.76 37.56 12.80
N GLY A 651 -7.77 36.79 12.32
CA GLY A 651 -6.35 37.10 12.32
C GLY A 651 -5.64 36.67 13.60
N ILE A 652 -4.33 36.45 13.49
CA ILE A 652 -3.49 35.92 14.58
C ILE A 652 -3.00 37.04 15.52
N ALA A 653 -3.06 36.79 16.83
CA ALA A 653 -2.55 37.69 17.87
C ALA A 653 -1.20 37.23 18.42
N ARG A 654 -1.04 35.94 18.71
CA ARG A 654 0.22 35.36 19.22
C ARG A 654 0.39 33.92 18.75
N VAL A 655 1.63 33.54 18.47
CA VAL A 655 2.04 32.15 18.25
C VAL A 655 3.24 31.82 19.13
N SER A 656 3.22 30.68 19.79
CA SER A 656 4.29 30.23 20.68
C SER A 656 4.54 28.73 20.54
N LEU A 657 5.80 28.34 20.51
CA LEU A 657 6.23 26.97 20.69
C LEU A 657 6.44 26.72 22.19
N ILE A 658 5.72 25.75 22.73
CA ILE A 658 5.84 25.32 24.13
C ILE A 658 6.74 24.09 24.14
N LEU A 659 7.91 24.22 24.79
CA LEU A 659 8.94 23.20 24.88
C LEU A 659 8.99 22.62 26.30
N ARG A 660 8.85 21.31 26.43
CA ARG A 660 8.96 20.56 27.69
C ARG A 660 10.25 19.75 27.69
N ALA A 661 11.17 20.13 28.56
CA ALA A 661 12.45 19.45 28.76
C ALA A 661 12.60 19.02 30.22
N GLY A 662 13.65 18.26 30.54
CA GLY A 662 13.90 17.77 31.91
C GLY A 662 14.06 18.87 32.98
N ASN A 663 14.30 20.12 32.57
CA ASN A 663 14.45 21.29 33.43
C ASN A 663 13.17 22.14 33.56
N GLY A 664 12.07 21.76 32.91
CA GLY A 664 10.78 22.46 32.97
C GLY A 664 10.17 22.76 31.60
N GLU A 665 9.18 23.64 31.59
CA GLU A 665 8.51 24.12 30.39
C GLU A 665 9.04 25.52 30.01
N GLN A 666 9.31 25.73 28.72
CA GLN A 666 9.76 26.99 28.15
C GLN A 666 8.83 27.39 27.01
N THR A 667 8.42 28.66 27.01
CA THR A 667 7.66 29.28 25.90
C THR A 667 8.61 30.05 24.99
N ILE A 668 8.59 29.72 23.70
CA ILE A 668 9.37 30.40 22.65
C ILE A 668 8.39 31.08 21.70
N ALA A 669 8.49 32.40 21.54
CA ALA A 669 7.68 33.11 20.55
C ALA A 669 8.10 32.68 19.13
N MET A 670 7.12 32.36 18.28
CA MET A 670 7.40 32.03 16.88
C MET A 670 7.45 33.30 16.04
N ARG A 671 8.37 33.33 15.08
CA ARG A 671 8.51 34.41 14.10
C ARG A 671 7.52 34.22 12.96
N ASP A 672 6.69 35.22 12.72
CA ASP A 672 5.81 35.32 11.55
C ASP A 672 6.61 35.80 10.33
N HIS A 673 6.57 35.05 9.23
CA HIS A 673 7.15 35.43 7.94
C HIS A 673 6.11 35.98 6.95
N GLY A 674 4.86 36.12 7.39
CA GLY A 674 3.71 36.48 6.56
C GLY A 674 3.19 35.28 5.76
N PRO A 675 2.30 35.55 4.79
CA PRO A 675 1.80 34.55 3.84
C PRO A 675 2.93 33.74 3.20
N TYR A 676 2.79 32.42 3.13
CA TYR A 676 3.75 31.59 2.39
C TYR A 676 3.75 31.99 0.89
N PRO A 677 4.91 32.00 0.21
CA PRO A 677 4.95 32.34 -1.22
C PRO A 677 4.13 31.36 -2.06
N SER A 678 3.32 31.87 -3.00
CA SER A 678 2.50 31.04 -3.88
C SER A 678 2.76 31.29 -5.36
N GLN A 679 2.71 30.22 -6.16
CA GLN A 679 2.73 30.27 -7.63
C GLN A 679 1.43 29.71 -8.25
N THR A 680 0.38 29.52 -7.44
CA THR A 680 -0.88 28.90 -7.87
C THR A 680 -2.11 29.82 -7.74
N GLU A 681 -1.88 31.08 -7.34
CA GLU A 681 -2.91 32.12 -7.23
C GLU A 681 -4.08 31.79 -6.27
N PRO A 682 -3.83 31.46 -4.99
CA PRO A 682 -4.89 31.23 -4.01
C PRO A 682 -5.59 32.53 -3.62
N ALA A 683 -6.89 32.44 -3.35
CA ALA A 683 -7.67 33.52 -2.77
C ALA A 683 -7.22 33.84 -1.33
N VAL A 684 -6.90 32.81 -0.55
CA VAL A 684 -6.42 32.91 0.84
C VAL A 684 -5.32 31.88 1.10
N ILE A 685 -4.30 32.25 1.85
CA ILE A 685 -3.17 31.40 2.20
C ILE A 685 -2.75 31.64 3.67
N ALA A 686 -2.26 30.60 4.34
CA ALA A 686 -1.80 30.69 5.72
C ALA A 686 -0.46 31.43 5.85
N ASN A 687 -0.22 31.99 7.05
CA ASN A 687 1.07 32.55 7.40
C ASN A 687 2.05 31.44 7.78
N TYR A 688 3.32 31.66 7.46
CA TYR A 688 4.42 30.75 7.77
C TYR A 688 5.15 31.20 9.04
N TYR A 689 5.28 30.28 10.01
CA TYR A 689 5.91 30.57 11.30
C TYR A 689 7.13 29.68 11.53
N THR A 690 8.17 30.24 12.16
CA THR A 690 9.34 29.48 12.60
C THR A 690 9.78 29.79 14.02
N ALA A 691 10.44 28.84 14.67
CA ALA A 691 11.13 29.04 15.94
C ALA A 691 12.46 28.28 15.98
N GLU A 692 13.52 28.95 16.42
CA GLU A 692 14.80 28.31 16.68
C GLU A 692 14.71 27.45 17.95
N LEU A 693 15.18 26.21 17.86
CA LEU A 693 15.17 25.26 18.96
C LEU A 693 16.50 25.34 19.75
N PRO A 694 16.45 25.19 21.09
CA PRO A 694 17.65 25.31 21.92
C PRO A 694 18.61 24.13 21.70
N VAL A 695 19.80 24.44 21.21
CA VAL A 695 20.92 23.49 21.07
C VAL A 695 21.26 22.85 22.41
N GLY A 696 21.46 21.54 22.44
CA GLY A 696 21.87 20.79 23.64
C GLY A 696 20.77 20.57 24.68
N ALA A 697 19.49 20.78 24.35
CA ALA A 697 18.38 20.52 25.27
C ALA A 697 18.09 19.02 25.50
N GLY A 698 18.71 18.13 24.72
CA GLY A 698 18.53 16.68 24.82
C GLY A 698 17.14 16.27 24.33
N HIS A 699 16.51 15.31 25.01
CA HIS A 699 15.16 14.86 24.68
C HIS A 699 14.11 15.87 25.13
N VAL A 700 13.38 16.44 24.17
CA VAL A 700 12.32 17.42 24.44
C VAL A 700 11.01 16.98 23.82
N ARG A 701 9.90 17.37 24.46
CA ARG A 701 8.56 17.32 23.88
C ARG A 701 8.11 18.74 23.56
N TYR A 702 7.35 18.97 22.49
CA TYR A 702 6.90 20.31 22.16
C TYR A 702 5.55 20.33 21.45
N PHE A 703 4.84 21.45 21.54
CA PHE A 703 3.64 21.72 20.74
C PHE A 703 3.55 23.22 20.45
N ILE A 704 2.71 23.59 19.48
CA ILE A 704 2.45 24.99 19.14
C ILE A 704 1.13 25.42 19.77
N GLU A 705 1.12 26.60 20.36
CA GLU A 705 -0.07 27.31 20.82
C GLU A 705 -0.26 28.58 19.97
N ALA A 706 -1.46 28.78 19.45
CA ALA A 706 -1.83 29.96 18.68
C ALA A 706 -3.08 30.62 19.27
N GLU A 707 -3.04 31.94 19.40
CA GLU A 707 -4.14 32.77 19.88
C GLU A 707 -4.56 33.74 18.77
N ASP A 708 -5.85 33.80 18.46
CA ASP A 708 -6.41 34.76 17.50
C ASP A 708 -6.66 36.14 18.13
N LYS A 709 -7.13 37.11 17.34
CA LYS A 709 -7.48 38.47 17.81
C LYS A 709 -8.79 38.53 18.63
N LYS A 710 -9.50 37.41 18.79
CA LYS A 710 -10.71 37.28 19.62
C LYS A 710 -10.43 36.60 20.97
N GLY A 711 -9.22 36.08 21.17
CA GLY A 711 -8.79 35.35 22.36
C GLY A 711 -9.09 33.85 22.31
N ASN A 712 -9.47 33.29 21.16
CA ASN A 712 -9.58 31.84 20.98
C ASN A 712 -8.18 31.23 20.87
N VAL A 713 -7.96 30.11 21.54
CA VAL A 713 -6.65 29.45 21.63
C VAL A 713 -6.71 28.04 21.05
N ALA A 714 -5.82 27.75 20.11
CA ALA A 714 -5.60 26.42 19.56
C ALA A 714 -4.26 25.85 20.05
N ARG A 715 -4.20 24.54 20.21
CA ARG A 715 -2.97 23.79 20.51
C ARG A 715 -2.78 22.67 19.50
N GLY A 716 -1.59 22.63 18.92
CA GLY A 716 -1.17 21.55 18.02
C GLY A 716 -0.87 20.25 18.77
N SER A 717 -0.41 19.24 18.05
CA SER A 717 -0.03 17.95 18.64
C SER A 717 1.28 18.03 19.43
N LEU A 718 1.43 17.14 20.41
CA LEU A 718 2.63 17.03 21.25
C LEU A 718 3.67 16.14 20.58
N GLU A 719 4.70 16.75 20.03
CA GLU A 719 5.80 16.10 19.32
C GLU A 719 6.98 15.80 20.22
N GLY A 720 7.94 15.02 19.72
CA GLY A 720 9.21 14.72 20.38
C GLY A 720 10.38 14.91 19.42
N ILE A 721 11.50 15.40 19.94
CA ILE A 721 12.75 15.50 19.19
C ILE A 721 13.94 15.48 20.14
N TYR A 722 15.08 14.97 19.68
CA TYR A 722 16.35 15.10 20.36
C TYR A 722 17.17 16.27 19.79
N LEU A 723 17.63 17.17 20.66
CA LEU A 723 18.43 18.34 20.33
C LEU A 723 19.85 18.17 20.91
N ALA A 724 20.82 17.88 20.04
CA ALA A 724 22.20 17.54 20.39
C ALA A 724 23.00 18.69 20.99
#